data_AF-A0A971ZJU6-F1
#
_entry.id   AF-A0A971ZJU6-F1
#
_cell.length_a   1.000
_cell.length_b   1.000
_cell.length_c   1.000
_cell.angle_alpha   90.00
_cell.angle_beta   90.00
_cell.angle_gamma   90.00
#
_symmetry.space_group_name_H-M   'P 1'
#
loop_
_entity.id
_entity.type
_entity.pdbx_description
1 polymer ?
#
loop_
_entity_poly.entity_id
_entity_poly.type
_entity_poly.pdbx_seq_one_letter_code
_entity_poly.pdbx_strand_id
1 'polypeptide(L)'
;MKLTSRFMIIILTLLVLISTYHISYGIEENSNSKKVYILVVNKLTLQDIEKMPNLTKVINEAGFALMNVRGLNSYTGAESFVTINSSGKTYANNTSSQFYNLIGEYKEIYENRIGKIEGDYSVGNIEIGRLYIQNEDNRYTPYIGLLGDLLHENGLKTAIFGNSDTIDYTYRYSSFIPMDSKGLIDFGNVDDILIEDEEYPYGLKTDYDKIMNEIKKLQNETSLFVIDTGDLFRLHTTSSYISDDRFFEQRNNILNDIDAFIGELINSVNKGESLIFIFSPNSGEEKIKGSRLSPLILWGSNIEESILSSATTKYTGIVSNLDIVPTIAEFFGIKTEKASGNKITWEKKEDVFTYIKSINGRIDLTSKIRTKSLTAYGIISIIILLLSALLLVIKIRVDFNINKIIKILILFLYGIPLIYIISSLFNINSIYKFFLVISALSIIYLFILNRYNGISTFYSLNFLYLIIITLDILLDNAFSKFSVLSYDPIIGARYYGLGNEMVGLLLPVAMICINLIYQRLNNIVTLGIMLLLTVVLVGHPQLGANVGGMISFLSASLLFILEAIEKKFSLKSMAIIALTVAFFLGILGFIDLKFNPNPTHLGEALMKVRDEGLYIANNIIIRKLAMNIKLVGNSFWTKVLFSNIIVQGMLTFLYRNGYKYLINRKINKGYISIIFGSIIGFLVNDSGLVLASIALNICTIFLVFLFTEEKRIQQG
;
A
#
# COMPACT_ATOMS: atom_id res chain seq x y z
N MET A 1 -42.49 24.64 13.41
CA MET A 1 -41.42 23.83 12.76
C MET A 1 -40.63 24.54 11.64
N LYS A 2 -40.74 25.87 11.44
CA LYS A 2 -39.91 26.62 10.45
C LYS A 2 -38.82 27.52 11.04
N LEU A 3 -38.81 27.76 12.35
CA LEU A 3 -37.78 28.58 13.02
C LEU A 3 -36.51 27.78 13.41
N THR A 4 -36.63 26.46 13.63
CA THR A 4 -35.51 25.62 14.09
C THR A 4 -34.50 25.27 12.98
N SER A 5 -34.91 25.24 11.71
CA SER A 5 -33.99 24.95 10.59
C SER A 5 -33.10 26.14 10.22
N ARG A 6 -33.60 27.38 10.31
CA ARG A 6 -32.81 28.59 10.04
C ARG A 6 -31.79 28.87 11.14
N PHE A 7 -32.12 28.56 12.40
CA PHE A 7 -31.19 28.71 13.53
C PHE A 7 -30.04 27.69 13.48
N MET A 8 -30.32 26.45 13.06
CA MET A 8 -29.27 25.44 12.82
C MET A 8 -28.34 25.82 11.67
N ILE A 9 -28.87 26.38 10.57
CA ILE A 9 -28.04 26.83 9.44
C ILE A 9 -27.12 27.96 9.87
N ILE A 10 -27.63 28.97 10.61
CA ILE A 10 -26.82 30.09 11.11
C ILE A 10 -25.72 29.61 12.07
N ILE A 11 -26.02 28.67 12.97
CA ILE A 11 -25.02 28.07 13.87
C ILE A 11 -23.97 27.26 13.07
N LEU A 12 -24.37 26.50 12.05
CA LEU A 12 -23.43 25.80 11.17
C LEU A 12 -22.56 26.78 10.36
N THR A 13 -23.12 27.91 9.93
CA THR A 13 -22.37 28.91 9.16
C THR A 13 -21.38 29.68 10.05
N LEU A 14 -21.74 29.95 11.31
CA LEU A 14 -20.85 30.55 12.31
C LEU A 14 -19.75 29.60 12.76
N LEU A 15 -20.04 28.30 12.89
CA LEU A 15 -19.03 27.26 13.19
C LEU A 15 -18.01 27.10 12.04
N VAL A 16 -18.45 27.22 10.78
CA VAL A 16 -17.58 27.20 9.60
C VAL A 16 -16.75 28.49 9.46
N LEU A 17 -17.26 29.63 9.92
CA LEU A 17 -16.52 30.90 9.92
C LEU A 17 -15.48 30.97 11.04
N ILE A 18 -15.75 30.39 12.21
CA ILE A 18 -14.82 30.38 13.35
C ILE A 18 -13.69 29.34 13.15
N SER A 19 -13.90 28.29 12.35
CA SER A 19 -12.87 27.29 12.04
C SER A 19 -11.83 27.70 10.99
N THR A 20 -11.78 28.98 10.58
CA THR A 20 -10.87 29.46 9.51
C THR A 20 -9.72 30.37 9.98
N TYR A 21 -9.52 30.54 11.29
CA TYR A 21 -8.36 31.26 11.80
C TYR A 21 -7.17 30.31 12.03
N HIS A 22 -6.37 30.10 10.98
CA HIS A 22 -5.00 29.62 11.14
C HIS A 22 -4.09 30.81 11.42
N ILE A 23 -3.65 30.93 12.67
CA ILE A 23 -2.59 31.86 13.07
C ILE A 23 -1.28 31.28 12.52
N SER A 24 -0.72 31.94 11.50
CA SER A 24 0.62 31.65 11.01
C SER A 24 1.62 32.38 11.91
N TYR A 25 2.36 31.63 12.73
CA TYR A 25 3.56 32.14 13.37
C TYR A 25 4.69 32.11 12.33
N GLY A 26 5.10 33.29 11.86
CA GLY A 26 6.38 33.45 11.19
C GLY A 26 7.49 33.29 12.22
N ILE A 27 8.26 32.22 12.11
CA ILE A 27 9.54 32.09 12.80
C ILE A 27 10.61 32.50 11.78
N GLU A 28 11.24 33.65 12.02
CA GLU A 28 12.41 34.12 11.28
C GLU A 28 13.64 33.22 11.53
N GLU A 29 14.51 33.23 10.53
CA GLU A 29 15.56 32.28 10.19
C GLU A 29 16.74 32.19 11.16
N ASN A 30 17.22 30.95 11.32
CA ASN A 30 18.64 30.62 11.28
C ASN A 30 18.77 29.27 10.56
N SER A 31 18.50 29.23 9.25
CA SER A 31 18.56 27.99 8.44
C SER A 31 19.99 27.46 8.26
N ASN A 32 21.01 28.32 8.39
CA ASN A 32 22.42 27.95 8.15
C ASN A 32 23.05 27.04 9.21
N SER A 33 22.48 26.88 10.41
CA SER A 33 23.00 25.92 11.40
C SER A 33 22.41 24.53 11.27
N LYS A 34 21.28 24.39 10.55
CA LYS A 34 20.57 23.12 10.42
C LYS A 34 21.31 22.15 9.50
N LYS A 35 21.44 20.89 9.94
CA LYS A 35 22.14 19.84 9.17
C LYS A 35 21.34 18.55 9.13
N VAL A 36 21.39 17.87 7.99
CA VAL A 36 20.79 16.55 7.82
C VAL A 36 21.87 15.55 7.46
N TYR A 37 21.86 14.40 8.11
CA TYR A 37 22.74 13.27 7.82
C TYR A 37 21.88 12.07 7.44
N ILE A 38 22.17 11.43 6.32
CA ILE A 38 21.56 10.18 5.89
C ILE A 38 22.64 9.12 5.89
N LEU A 39 22.58 8.23 6.87
CA LEU A 39 23.43 7.04 6.91
C LEU A 39 22.72 5.89 6.21
N VAL A 40 23.22 5.56 5.02
CA VAL A 40 22.76 4.42 4.22
C VAL A 40 23.48 3.16 4.70
N VAL A 41 22.73 2.31 5.40
CA VAL A 41 23.17 0.99 5.85
C VAL A 41 22.44 -0.06 5.00
N ASN A 42 22.75 -0.11 3.71
CA ASN A 42 21.99 -0.92 2.76
C ASN A 42 22.11 -2.42 3.10
N LYS A 43 20.99 -3.16 3.08
CA LYS A 43 20.84 -4.57 3.54
C LYS A 43 20.79 -4.77 5.06
N LEU A 44 20.61 -3.71 5.83
CA LEU A 44 20.32 -3.81 7.27
C LEU A 44 18.99 -4.52 7.53
N THR A 45 18.96 -5.40 8.54
CA THR A 45 17.76 -6.09 9.02
C THR A 45 17.46 -5.73 10.48
N LEU A 46 16.23 -5.98 10.93
CA LEU A 46 15.89 -5.83 12.35
C LEU A 46 16.70 -6.73 13.29
N GLN A 47 17.18 -7.89 12.81
CA GLN A 47 17.98 -8.81 13.63
C GLN A 47 19.41 -8.31 13.82
N ASP A 48 19.93 -7.52 12.88
CA ASP A 48 21.26 -6.93 12.99
C ASP A 48 21.31 -5.88 14.09
N ILE A 49 20.24 -5.08 14.23
CA ILE A 49 20.15 -4.02 15.24
C ILE A 49 20.38 -4.58 16.66
N GLU A 50 19.93 -5.81 16.93
CA GLU A 50 20.13 -6.46 18.24
C GLU A 50 21.60 -6.72 18.57
N LYS A 51 22.48 -6.69 17.57
CA LYS A 51 23.94 -6.87 17.70
C LYS A 51 24.70 -5.54 17.69
N MET A 52 24.00 -4.41 17.54
CA MET A 52 24.57 -3.08 17.37
C MET A 52 24.28 -2.23 18.63
N PRO A 53 25.15 -2.27 19.66
CA PRO A 53 24.88 -1.63 20.94
C PRO A 53 24.75 -0.11 20.87
N ASN A 54 25.54 0.58 20.04
CA ASN A 54 25.40 2.03 19.87
C ASN A 54 24.05 2.35 19.21
N LEU A 55 23.68 1.66 18.12
CA LEU A 55 22.41 1.86 17.46
C LEU A 55 21.21 1.54 18.37
N THR A 56 21.31 0.48 19.18
CA THR A 56 20.27 0.13 20.16
C THR A 56 20.09 1.24 21.20
N LYS A 57 21.18 1.85 21.67
CA LYS A 57 21.13 3.01 22.58
C LYS A 57 20.46 4.21 21.93
N VAL A 58 20.75 4.46 20.65
CA VAL A 58 20.19 5.57 19.87
C VAL A 58 18.68 5.42 19.69
N ILE A 59 18.18 4.20 19.50
CA ILE A 59 16.75 3.93 19.35
C ILE A 59 15.95 4.40 20.59
N ASN A 60 16.54 4.36 21.79
CA ASN A 60 15.90 4.82 23.03
C ASN A 60 15.75 6.35 23.11
N GLU A 61 16.27 7.10 22.15
CA GLU A 61 16.13 8.55 22.06
C GLU A 61 15.85 9.03 20.63
N ALA A 62 15.29 8.14 19.81
CA ALA A 62 14.98 8.34 18.41
C ALA A 62 13.57 7.84 18.07
N GLY A 63 13.09 8.28 16.92
CA GLY A 63 11.93 7.71 16.29
C GLY A 63 12.29 6.43 15.53
N PHE A 64 11.45 5.39 15.66
CA PHE A 64 11.67 4.12 14.98
C PHE A 64 10.43 3.63 14.22
N ALA A 65 10.65 3.15 12.99
CA ALA A 65 9.63 2.50 12.17
C ALA A 65 10.22 1.56 11.13
N LEU A 66 9.33 0.95 10.35
CA LEU A 66 9.66 0.23 9.13
C LEU A 66 9.40 1.11 7.91
N MET A 67 10.31 1.11 6.95
CA MET A 67 10.17 1.82 5.69
C MET A 67 9.80 0.85 4.57
N ASN A 68 8.78 1.20 3.80
CA ASN A 68 8.55 0.60 2.49
C ASN A 68 9.57 1.14 1.49
N VAL A 69 10.46 0.26 1.04
CA VAL A 69 11.60 0.55 0.16
C VAL A 69 11.31 0.40 -1.33
N ARG A 70 10.07 0.08 -1.68
CA ARG A 70 9.74 -0.34 -3.05
C ARG A 70 10.01 0.80 -4.04
N GLY A 71 10.79 0.54 -5.09
CA GLY A 71 10.89 1.45 -6.24
C GLY A 71 9.72 1.24 -7.20
N LEU A 72 9.95 1.43 -8.50
CA LEU A 72 8.90 1.20 -9.50
C LEU A 72 8.48 -0.28 -9.55
N ASN A 73 9.46 -1.20 -9.56
CA ASN A 73 9.24 -2.62 -9.87
C ASN A 73 9.80 -3.59 -8.82
N SER A 74 10.81 -3.17 -8.06
CA SER A 74 11.63 -3.96 -7.16
C SER A 74 11.66 -3.39 -5.74
N TYR A 75 12.29 -4.14 -4.84
CA TYR A 75 12.64 -3.74 -3.47
C TYR A 75 14.16 -3.62 -3.30
N THR A 76 14.91 -3.85 -4.38
CA THR A 76 16.36 -3.94 -4.42
C THR A 76 16.92 -3.18 -5.62
N GLY A 77 18.18 -2.74 -5.51
CA GLY A 77 18.89 -2.03 -6.55
C GLY A 77 18.65 -0.51 -6.55
N ALA A 78 19.13 0.14 -7.61
CA ALA A 78 19.15 1.59 -7.80
C ALA A 78 17.77 2.28 -7.68
N GLU A 79 16.70 1.63 -8.16
CA GLU A 79 15.36 2.24 -8.19
C GLU A 79 14.86 2.69 -6.81
N SER A 80 15.19 1.97 -5.73
CA SER A 80 14.80 2.36 -4.37
C SER A 80 15.45 3.66 -3.92
N PHE A 81 16.68 3.95 -4.38
CA PHE A 81 17.45 5.13 -4.00
C PHE A 81 16.95 6.37 -4.75
N VAL A 82 16.78 6.29 -6.07
CA VAL A 82 16.23 7.41 -6.84
C VAL A 82 14.77 7.70 -6.48
N THR A 83 14.01 6.68 -6.03
CA THR A 83 12.65 6.88 -5.50
C THR A 83 12.63 7.74 -4.24
N ILE A 84 13.67 7.65 -3.39
CA ILE A 84 13.84 8.57 -2.26
C ILE A 84 14.01 9.99 -2.80
N ASN A 85 15.03 10.21 -3.64
CA ASN A 85 15.36 11.53 -4.20
C ASN A 85 14.17 12.22 -4.88
N SER A 86 13.43 11.48 -5.70
CA SER A 86 12.31 12.02 -6.48
C SER A 86 11.00 12.13 -5.70
N SER A 87 10.93 11.55 -4.49
CA SER A 87 9.68 11.37 -3.73
C SER A 87 8.53 10.84 -4.62
N GLY A 88 8.87 9.98 -5.58
CA GLY A 88 7.97 9.39 -6.56
C GLY A 88 8.53 8.06 -7.03
N LYS A 89 7.67 7.09 -7.40
CA LYS A 89 8.14 5.77 -7.81
C LYS A 89 8.91 5.88 -9.13
N THR A 90 10.23 5.72 -9.05
CA THR A 90 11.17 5.97 -10.15
C THR A 90 11.96 4.71 -10.47
N TYR A 91 12.17 4.45 -11.75
CA TYR A 91 13.00 3.34 -12.20
C TYR A 91 14.45 3.79 -12.38
N ALA A 92 15.38 2.95 -11.94
CA ALA A 92 16.80 3.07 -12.22
C ALA A 92 17.44 1.70 -12.11
N ASN A 93 18.58 1.53 -12.77
CA ASN A 93 19.43 0.36 -12.66
C ASN A 93 20.91 0.79 -12.55
N ASN A 94 21.83 -0.19 -12.52
CA ASN A 94 23.25 0.11 -12.39
C ASN A 94 23.77 1.03 -13.52
N THR A 95 23.25 0.86 -14.73
CA THR A 95 23.74 1.63 -15.89
C THR A 95 23.35 3.10 -15.85
N SER A 96 22.28 3.46 -15.14
CA SER A 96 21.86 4.86 -14.92
C SER A 96 22.47 5.47 -13.65
N SER A 97 23.26 4.71 -12.89
CA SER A 97 23.81 5.09 -11.58
C SER A 97 25.33 5.26 -11.61
N GLN A 98 25.85 5.82 -12.69
CA GLN A 98 27.27 5.96 -12.94
C GLN A 98 27.72 7.35 -12.43
N PHE A 99 28.03 7.42 -11.14
CA PHE A 99 28.47 8.63 -10.46
C PHE A 99 29.99 8.62 -10.27
N TYR A 100 30.65 9.74 -10.50
CA TYR A 100 32.10 9.87 -10.33
C TYR A 100 32.46 11.23 -9.75
N ASN A 101 33.61 11.32 -9.07
CA ASN A 101 34.20 12.61 -8.80
C ASN A 101 34.53 13.29 -10.15
N LEU A 102 34.09 14.55 -10.33
CA LEU A 102 34.16 15.29 -11.59
C LEU A 102 35.56 15.89 -11.81
N ILE A 103 36.56 15.02 -11.91
CA ILE A 103 37.95 15.36 -12.11
C ILE A 103 38.44 14.69 -13.41
N GLY A 104 39.27 15.39 -14.19
CA GLY A 104 39.84 14.85 -15.42
C GLY A 104 38.78 14.43 -16.44
N GLU A 105 38.89 13.19 -16.93
CA GLU A 105 38.04 12.66 -18.00
C GLU A 105 36.54 12.65 -17.66
N TYR A 106 36.16 12.41 -16.40
CA TYR A 106 34.75 12.33 -16.02
C TYR A 106 34.04 13.67 -16.12
N LYS A 107 34.76 14.77 -15.87
CA LYS A 107 34.24 16.12 -16.10
C LYS A 107 33.99 16.36 -17.58
N GLU A 108 34.92 15.98 -18.44
CA GLU A 108 34.78 16.13 -19.90
C GLU A 108 33.62 15.28 -20.44
N ILE A 109 33.48 14.05 -19.97
CA ILE A 109 32.37 13.15 -20.34
C ILE A 109 31.03 13.76 -19.93
N TYR A 110 30.93 14.26 -18.70
CA TYR A 110 29.72 14.92 -18.20
C TYR A 110 29.37 16.13 -19.08
N GLU A 111 30.32 17.03 -19.30
CA GLU A 111 30.11 18.27 -20.06
C GLU A 111 29.75 18.01 -21.53
N ASN A 112 30.28 16.94 -22.13
CA ASN A 112 29.93 16.52 -23.48
C ASN A 112 28.47 16.06 -23.58
N ARG A 113 27.98 15.33 -22.58
CA ARG A 113 26.65 14.68 -22.62
C ARG A 113 25.52 15.60 -22.18
N ILE A 114 25.77 16.49 -21.22
CA ILE A 114 24.74 17.25 -20.52
C ILE A 114 24.91 18.76 -20.76
N GLY A 115 26.16 19.23 -20.81
CA GLY A 115 26.52 20.63 -20.97
C GLY A 115 27.50 21.10 -19.91
N LYS A 116 28.04 22.31 -20.09
CA LYS A 116 29.02 22.91 -19.17
C LYS A 116 28.46 23.00 -17.76
N ILE A 117 29.31 22.67 -16.79
CA ILE A 117 28.96 22.78 -15.37
C ILE A 117 29.07 24.25 -14.95
N GLU A 118 27.99 24.78 -14.41
CA GLU A 118 27.94 26.13 -13.83
C GLU A 118 28.03 26.02 -12.31
N GLY A 119 29.19 26.31 -11.72
CA GLY A 119 29.44 26.20 -10.29
C GLY A 119 30.43 25.09 -9.92
N ASP A 120 30.73 24.98 -8.62
CA ASP A 120 31.68 24.02 -8.07
C ASP A 120 30.95 22.77 -7.58
N TYR A 121 30.94 21.72 -8.41
CA TYR A 121 30.36 20.43 -8.10
C TYR A 121 31.43 19.33 -8.12
N SER A 122 31.50 18.55 -7.05
CA SER A 122 32.53 17.54 -6.85
C SER A 122 32.16 16.19 -7.44
N VAL A 123 30.87 15.83 -7.48
CA VAL A 123 30.39 14.51 -7.95
C VAL A 123 29.24 14.70 -8.95
N GLY A 124 29.21 13.88 -10.00
CA GLY A 124 28.16 13.94 -11.02
C GLY A 124 27.80 12.60 -11.64
N ASN A 125 26.54 12.45 -12.08
CA ASN A 125 26.06 11.30 -12.84
C ASN A 125 26.32 11.48 -14.34
N ILE A 126 27.27 10.73 -14.89
CA ILE A 126 27.60 10.80 -16.32
C ILE A 126 26.55 10.12 -17.23
N GLU A 127 25.57 9.41 -16.65
CA GLU A 127 24.48 8.70 -17.33
C GLU A 127 23.09 9.28 -16.99
N ILE A 128 22.99 10.55 -16.55
CA ILE A 128 21.70 11.16 -16.17
C ILE A 128 20.68 11.14 -17.32
N GLY A 129 21.11 11.33 -18.57
CA GLY A 129 20.21 11.26 -19.72
C GLY A 129 19.54 9.89 -19.88
N ARG A 130 20.25 8.81 -19.53
CA ARG A 130 19.69 7.45 -19.52
C ARG A 130 18.62 7.31 -18.44
N LEU A 131 18.82 7.91 -17.26
CA LEU A 131 17.81 7.89 -16.20
C LEU A 131 16.51 8.56 -16.64
N TYR A 132 16.60 9.69 -17.36
CA TYR A 132 15.43 10.35 -17.93
C TYR A 132 14.73 9.48 -18.99
N ILE A 133 15.48 8.93 -19.96
CA ILE A 133 14.93 8.01 -20.98
C ILE A 133 14.20 6.82 -20.35
N GLN A 134 14.79 6.25 -19.29
CA GLN A 134 14.22 5.14 -18.53
C GLN A 134 12.88 5.47 -17.84
N ASN A 135 12.55 6.75 -17.66
CA ASN A 135 11.35 7.21 -16.97
C ASN A 135 10.40 8.04 -17.83
N GLU A 136 10.65 8.21 -19.14
CA GLU A 136 9.75 8.94 -20.05
C GLU A 136 8.32 8.39 -20.01
N ASP A 137 8.16 7.07 -20.02
CA ASP A 137 6.85 6.38 -19.95
C ASP A 137 6.42 6.04 -18.50
N ASN A 138 7.07 6.61 -17.49
CA ASN A 138 6.76 6.29 -16.10
C ASN A 138 5.39 6.87 -15.69
N ARG A 139 4.45 5.97 -15.38
CA ARG A 139 3.08 6.31 -14.98
C ARG A 139 2.94 7.23 -13.77
N TYR A 140 3.98 7.32 -12.93
CA TYR A 140 4.00 8.18 -11.74
C TYR A 140 4.58 9.57 -12.03
N THR A 141 5.09 9.80 -13.25
CA THR A 141 5.67 11.08 -13.69
C THR A 141 6.58 11.70 -12.63
N PRO A 142 7.61 10.97 -12.14
CA PRO A 142 8.41 11.42 -11.01
C PRO A 142 9.30 12.60 -11.39
N TYR A 143 9.53 13.50 -10.43
CA TYR A 143 10.48 14.60 -10.59
C TYR A 143 11.87 14.13 -10.15
N ILE A 144 12.70 13.73 -11.12
CA ILE A 144 14.09 13.30 -10.89
C ILE A 144 14.91 14.50 -10.42
N GLY A 145 15.65 14.37 -9.32
CA GLY A 145 16.47 15.43 -8.73
C GLY A 145 15.76 16.26 -7.66
N LEU A 146 14.53 15.90 -7.25
CA LEU A 146 13.69 16.76 -6.40
C LEU A 146 14.40 17.24 -5.13
N LEU A 147 15.06 16.34 -4.39
CA LEU A 147 15.73 16.71 -3.15
C LEU A 147 16.89 17.70 -3.39
N GLY A 148 17.75 17.42 -4.38
CA GLY A 148 18.89 18.29 -4.70
C GLY A 148 18.42 19.66 -5.19
N ASP A 149 17.47 19.70 -6.13
CA ASP A 149 16.89 20.95 -6.63
C ASP A 149 16.31 21.80 -5.50
N LEU A 150 15.50 21.21 -4.60
CA LEU A 150 14.91 21.94 -3.48
C LEU A 150 15.96 22.56 -2.56
N LEU A 151 17.07 21.86 -2.30
CA LEU A 151 18.13 22.36 -1.45
C LEU A 151 18.95 23.43 -2.17
N HIS A 152 19.36 23.19 -3.42
CA HIS A 152 20.15 24.13 -4.22
C HIS A 152 19.41 25.43 -4.51
N GLU A 153 18.12 25.38 -4.84
CA GLU A 153 17.27 26.55 -5.06
C GLU A 153 17.15 27.45 -3.80
N ASN A 154 17.37 26.88 -2.62
CA ASN A 154 17.37 27.59 -1.33
C ASN A 154 18.79 27.88 -0.81
N GLY A 155 19.82 27.74 -1.66
CA GLY A 155 21.21 28.03 -1.32
C GLY A 155 21.88 27.02 -0.39
N LEU A 156 21.23 25.88 -0.12
CA LEU A 156 21.76 24.79 0.69
C LEU A 156 22.62 23.87 -0.17
N LYS A 157 23.58 23.19 0.47
CA LYS A 157 24.60 22.37 -0.21
C LYS A 157 24.49 20.90 0.17
N THR A 158 24.76 20.01 -0.79
CA THR A 158 24.65 18.56 -0.64
C THR A 158 25.99 17.86 -0.78
N ALA A 159 26.19 16.78 -0.02
CA ALA A 159 27.40 15.98 -0.06
C ALA A 159 27.12 14.46 -0.07
N ILE A 160 28.01 13.70 -0.70
CA ILE A 160 28.00 12.22 -0.71
C ILE A 160 29.38 11.66 -0.35
N PHE A 161 29.42 10.68 0.54
CA PHE A 161 30.64 9.96 0.91
C PHE A 161 30.41 8.45 0.91
N GLY A 162 31.39 7.70 0.43
CA GLY A 162 31.33 6.24 0.39
C GLY A 162 30.77 5.69 -0.91
N ASN A 163 30.90 4.37 -1.07
CA ASN A 163 30.34 3.63 -2.19
C ASN A 163 30.10 2.16 -1.79
N SER A 164 29.37 1.44 -2.64
CA SER A 164 29.20 -0.02 -2.54
C SER A 164 29.99 -0.77 -3.62
N ASP A 165 31.02 -0.14 -4.21
CA ASP A 165 31.76 -0.68 -5.36
C ASP A 165 32.38 -2.04 -5.01
N THR A 166 32.44 -2.92 -6.00
CA THR A 166 33.18 -4.19 -5.94
C THR A 166 34.35 -4.14 -6.91
N ILE A 167 35.18 -5.19 -6.91
CA ILE A 167 36.29 -5.30 -7.86
C ILE A 167 35.83 -5.33 -9.34
N ASP A 168 34.59 -5.74 -9.58
CA ASP A 168 34.03 -5.97 -10.92
C ASP A 168 33.05 -4.87 -11.36
N TYR A 169 32.39 -4.19 -10.41
CA TYR A 169 31.26 -3.31 -10.71
C TYR A 169 31.22 -2.08 -9.82
N THR A 170 30.88 -0.95 -10.43
CA THR A 170 30.57 0.31 -9.74
C THR A 170 29.13 0.31 -9.25
N TYR A 171 28.94 0.43 -7.94
CA TYR A 171 27.66 0.47 -7.24
C TYR A 171 27.58 1.73 -6.36
N ARG A 172 27.19 2.85 -6.98
CA ARG A 172 27.11 4.17 -6.33
C ARG A 172 25.69 4.68 -6.22
N TYR A 173 24.78 3.82 -5.75
CA TYR A 173 23.35 4.12 -5.72
C TYR A 173 22.98 5.23 -4.73
N SER A 174 23.72 5.33 -3.63
CA SER A 174 23.51 6.36 -2.60
C SER A 174 23.63 7.79 -3.15
N SER A 175 24.45 7.98 -4.19
CA SER A 175 24.60 9.25 -4.89
C SER A 175 23.32 9.72 -5.60
N PHE A 176 22.33 8.84 -5.84
CA PHE A 176 21.01 9.31 -6.30
C PHE A 176 20.30 10.16 -5.26
N ILE A 177 20.51 9.93 -3.97
CA ILE A 177 19.74 10.60 -2.91
C ILE A 177 19.98 12.12 -2.94
N PRO A 178 21.23 12.63 -2.88
CA PRO A 178 21.50 14.07 -2.78
C PRO A 178 21.58 14.82 -4.12
N MET A 179 21.54 14.13 -5.27
CA MET A 179 21.71 14.78 -6.57
C MET A 179 20.54 15.71 -6.93
N ASP A 180 20.86 16.75 -7.68
CA ASP A 180 19.89 17.61 -8.37
C ASP A 180 19.37 16.98 -9.68
N SER A 181 18.52 17.69 -10.42
CA SER A 181 17.95 17.25 -11.69
C SER A 181 19.00 17.11 -12.81
N LYS A 182 20.16 17.76 -12.68
CA LYS A 182 21.31 17.62 -13.58
C LYS A 182 22.21 16.45 -13.17
N GLY A 183 21.92 15.79 -12.05
CA GLY A 183 22.72 14.71 -11.51
C GLY A 183 24.00 15.18 -10.82
N LEU A 184 24.06 16.43 -10.36
CA LEU A 184 25.21 17.05 -9.71
C LEU A 184 25.06 17.10 -8.18
N ILE A 185 26.20 17.03 -7.48
CA ILE A 185 26.32 17.08 -6.00
C ILE A 185 27.51 17.97 -5.66
N ASP A 186 27.33 18.92 -4.72
CA ASP A 186 28.31 19.98 -4.46
C ASP A 186 29.64 19.42 -3.97
N PHE A 187 29.59 18.54 -2.96
CA PHE A 187 30.76 17.95 -2.32
C PHE A 187 30.69 16.44 -2.29
N GLY A 188 31.84 15.78 -2.15
CA GLY A 188 31.85 14.34 -1.89
C GLY A 188 33.07 13.61 -2.42
N ASN A 189 33.17 12.35 -1.99
CA ASN A 189 34.20 11.40 -2.44
C ASN A 189 33.56 10.01 -2.59
N VAL A 190 33.49 9.55 -3.84
CA VAL A 190 32.89 8.26 -4.22
C VAL A 190 33.90 7.31 -4.88
N ASP A 191 35.12 7.78 -5.14
CA ASP A 191 36.18 7.03 -5.82
C ASP A 191 37.19 6.46 -4.82
N ASP A 192 37.93 7.31 -4.11
CA ASP A 192 39.03 6.93 -3.22
C ASP A 192 38.55 6.91 -1.76
N ILE A 193 37.74 5.91 -1.42
CA ILE A 193 37.09 5.80 -0.09
C ILE A 193 37.09 4.37 0.48
N LEU A 194 37.85 3.47 -0.15
CA LEU A 194 37.99 2.07 0.24
C LEU A 194 39.43 1.76 0.63
N ILE A 195 39.60 0.83 1.57
CA ILE A 195 40.88 0.24 1.98
C ILE A 195 40.87 -1.27 1.73
N GLU A 196 42.06 -1.85 1.53
CA GLU A 196 42.23 -3.29 1.36
C GLU A 196 42.19 -4.00 2.72
N ASP A 197 41.34 -5.02 2.85
CA ASP A 197 41.20 -5.86 4.03
C ASP A 197 40.66 -7.26 3.65
N GLU A 198 41.50 -8.29 3.77
CA GLU A 198 41.17 -9.67 3.37
C GLU A 198 40.04 -10.30 4.20
N GLU A 199 39.71 -9.73 5.37
CA GLU A 199 38.59 -10.20 6.16
C GLU A 199 37.24 -9.75 5.57
N TYR A 200 37.23 -8.79 4.64
CA TYR A 200 36.03 -8.19 4.08
C TYR A 200 35.68 -8.75 2.69
N PRO A 201 34.42 -8.58 2.23
CA PRO A 201 33.99 -9.02 0.90
C PRO A 201 34.86 -8.39 -0.21
N TYR A 202 35.34 -9.23 -1.14
CA TYR A 202 36.28 -8.83 -2.21
C TYR A 202 37.64 -8.29 -1.73
N GLY A 203 37.96 -8.41 -0.44
CA GLY A 203 39.16 -7.78 0.11
C GLY A 203 39.02 -6.26 0.28
N LEU A 204 37.79 -5.72 0.26
CA LEU A 204 37.53 -4.28 0.26
C LEU A 204 36.67 -3.89 1.46
N LYS A 205 37.13 -2.88 2.20
CA LYS A 205 36.45 -2.30 3.37
C LYS A 205 36.28 -0.79 3.18
N THR A 206 35.16 -0.25 3.64
CA THR A 206 34.97 1.21 3.69
C THR A 206 35.95 1.87 4.66
N ASP A 207 36.59 2.97 4.22
CA ASP A 207 37.45 3.78 5.08
C ASP A 207 36.60 4.75 5.94
N TYR A 208 36.06 4.22 7.03
CA TYR A 208 35.20 4.96 7.96
C TYR A 208 35.90 6.19 8.56
N ASP A 209 37.20 6.11 8.85
CA ASP A 209 37.98 7.21 9.40
C ASP A 209 38.13 8.35 8.39
N LYS A 210 38.42 8.03 7.12
CA LYS A 210 38.49 9.01 6.04
C LYS A 210 37.14 9.69 5.81
N ILE A 211 36.05 8.93 5.76
CA ILE A 211 34.68 9.48 5.65
C ILE A 211 34.41 10.45 6.81
N MET A 212 34.69 10.05 8.05
CA MET A 212 34.46 10.89 9.23
C MET A 212 35.26 12.20 9.18
N ASN A 213 36.53 12.12 8.75
CA ASN A 213 37.37 13.30 8.58
C ASN A 213 36.88 14.25 7.49
N GLU A 214 36.37 13.73 6.37
CA GLU A 214 35.78 14.54 5.30
C GLU A 214 34.48 15.22 5.75
N ILE A 215 33.62 14.53 6.48
CA ILE A 215 32.40 15.10 7.09
C ILE A 215 32.76 16.26 8.03
N LYS A 216 33.75 16.08 8.92
CA LYS A 216 34.21 17.11 9.86
C LYS A 216 34.75 18.36 9.15
N LYS A 217 35.46 18.20 8.02
CA LYS A 217 35.99 19.33 7.23
C LYS A 217 34.89 20.18 6.61
N LEU A 218 33.84 19.54 6.09
CA LEU A 218 32.78 20.21 5.34
C LEU A 218 31.55 20.58 6.19
N GLN A 219 31.62 20.34 7.50
CA GLN A 219 30.49 20.47 8.41
C GLN A 219 29.84 21.86 8.35
N ASN A 220 30.60 22.92 8.08
CA ASN A 220 30.09 24.30 8.06
C ASN A 220 29.59 24.77 6.69
N GLU A 221 29.88 24.03 5.62
CA GLU A 221 29.57 24.40 4.24
C GLU A 221 28.44 23.56 3.64
N THR A 222 28.06 22.48 4.33
CA THR A 222 27.11 21.47 3.82
C THR A 222 25.89 21.37 4.71
N SER A 223 24.71 21.28 4.08
CA SER A 223 23.42 21.15 4.75
C SER A 223 22.92 19.71 4.77
N LEU A 224 23.16 18.94 3.71
CA LEU A 224 22.79 17.52 3.60
C LEU A 224 24.02 16.65 3.35
N PHE A 225 24.28 15.71 4.25
CA PHE A 225 25.28 14.65 4.10
C PHE A 225 24.59 13.33 3.81
N VAL A 226 24.99 12.64 2.75
CA VAL A 226 24.63 11.24 2.50
C VAL A 226 25.90 10.40 2.64
N ILE A 227 25.82 9.33 3.41
CA ILE A 227 26.95 8.49 3.79
C ILE A 227 26.60 7.04 3.45
N ASP A 228 27.32 6.44 2.50
CA ASP A 228 27.17 5.04 2.10
C ASP A 228 28.18 4.17 2.82
N THR A 229 27.72 3.28 3.70
CA THR A 229 28.63 2.37 4.40
C THR A 229 29.13 1.24 3.50
N GLY A 230 28.42 0.88 2.42
CA GLY A 230 28.85 -0.05 1.36
C GLY A 230 29.01 -1.53 1.71
N ASP A 231 29.60 -1.85 2.86
CA ASP A 231 30.13 -3.17 3.19
C ASP A 231 29.07 -4.27 3.24
N LEU A 232 27.89 -3.98 3.82
CA LEU A 232 26.78 -4.94 3.85
C LEU A 232 26.24 -5.25 2.45
N PHE A 233 26.28 -4.28 1.53
CA PHE A 233 25.88 -4.53 0.14
C PHE A 233 26.93 -5.37 -0.60
N ARG A 234 28.23 -5.08 -0.41
CA ARG A 234 29.31 -5.94 -0.94
C ARG A 234 29.19 -7.38 -0.41
N LEU A 235 28.89 -7.56 0.87
CA LEU A 235 28.66 -8.89 1.45
C LEU A 235 27.43 -9.58 0.82
N HIS A 236 26.36 -8.83 0.57
CA HIS A 236 25.19 -9.36 -0.11
C HIS A 236 25.53 -9.88 -1.52
N THR A 237 26.36 -9.15 -2.30
CA THR A 237 26.74 -9.57 -3.65
C THR A 237 27.70 -10.77 -3.65
N THR A 238 28.51 -10.97 -2.62
CA THR A 238 29.36 -12.17 -2.47
C THR A 238 28.64 -13.36 -1.83
N SER A 239 27.47 -13.15 -1.23
CA SER A 239 26.81 -14.12 -0.36
C SER A 239 26.57 -15.50 -0.99
N SER A 240 26.43 -15.59 -2.32
CA SER A 240 26.27 -16.84 -3.07
C SER A 240 27.57 -17.63 -3.27
N TYR A 241 28.73 -17.02 -3.03
CA TYR A 241 30.06 -17.60 -3.27
C TYR A 241 30.78 -18.04 -1.98
N ILE A 242 30.29 -17.62 -0.82
CA ILE A 242 30.89 -17.92 0.49
C ILE A 242 30.00 -18.84 1.32
N SER A 243 30.62 -19.60 2.24
CA SER A 243 29.89 -20.45 3.20
C SER A 243 29.08 -19.60 4.18
N ASP A 244 28.05 -20.20 4.80
CA ASP A 244 27.22 -19.49 5.76
C ASP A 244 28.02 -19.06 7.01
N ASP A 245 28.95 -19.89 7.49
CA ASP A 245 29.83 -19.53 8.62
C ASP A 245 30.65 -18.28 8.30
N ARG A 246 31.30 -18.24 7.12
CA ARG A 246 32.09 -17.08 6.69
C ARG A 246 31.22 -15.86 6.48
N PHE A 247 30.02 -16.03 5.93
CA PHE A 247 29.05 -14.95 5.76
C PHE A 247 28.66 -14.31 7.10
N PHE A 248 28.34 -15.10 8.11
CA PHE A 248 27.95 -14.57 9.42
C PHE A 248 29.12 -13.95 10.19
N GLU A 249 30.33 -14.50 10.05
CA GLU A 249 31.56 -13.91 10.57
C GLU A 249 31.81 -12.52 9.98
N GLN A 250 31.92 -12.42 8.64
CA GLN A 250 32.13 -11.16 7.94
C GLN A 250 31.02 -10.15 8.26
N ARG A 251 29.76 -10.61 8.32
CA ARG A 251 28.64 -9.73 8.68
C ARG A 251 28.82 -9.13 10.07
N ASN A 252 29.19 -9.92 11.07
CA ASN A 252 29.35 -9.40 12.43
C ASN A 252 30.48 -8.36 12.50
N ASN A 253 31.60 -8.58 11.79
CA ASN A 253 32.69 -7.60 11.70
C ASN A 253 32.20 -6.28 11.08
N ILE A 254 31.50 -6.36 9.96
CA ILE A 254 30.92 -5.20 9.28
C ILE A 254 29.92 -4.46 10.19
N LEU A 255 29.05 -5.18 10.91
CA LEU A 255 28.08 -4.56 11.81
C LEU A 255 28.75 -3.83 12.98
N ASN A 256 29.86 -4.37 13.50
CA ASN A 256 30.61 -3.72 14.58
C ASN A 256 31.23 -2.40 14.11
N ASP A 257 31.82 -2.36 12.92
CA ASP A 257 32.40 -1.14 12.36
C ASP A 257 31.33 -0.07 12.10
N ILE A 258 30.20 -0.46 11.49
CA ILE A 258 29.09 0.45 11.25
C ILE A 258 28.52 0.98 12.57
N ASP A 259 28.39 0.13 13.60
CA ASP A 259 27.90 0.54 14.91
C ASP A 259 28.86 1.52 15.61
N ALA A 260 30.18 1.28 15.51
CA ALA A 260 31.19 2.20 16.02
C ALA A 260 31.13 3.56 15.29
N PHE A 261 31.01 3.56 13.96
CA PHE A 261 30.86 4.77 13.16
C PHE A 261 29.58 5.54 13.50
N ILE A 262 28.45 4.84 13.72
CA ILE A 262 27.20 5.45 14.20
C ILE A 262 27.43 6.17 15.53
N GLY A 263 28.11 5.50 16.47
CA GLY A 263 28.45 6.07 17.78
C GLY A 263 29.28 7.35 17.65
N GLU A 264 30.31 7.33 16.81
CA GLU A 264 31.15 8.52 16.59
C GLU A 264 30.36 9.65 15.91
N LEU A 265 29.59 9.36 14.87
CA LEU A 265 28.79 10.36 14.15
C LEU A 265 27.83 11.07 15.08
N ILE A 266 27.06 10.31 15.88
CA ILE A 266 26.08 10.88 16.80
C ILE A 266 26.74 11.74 17.88
N ASN A 267 27.91 11.32 18.40
CA ASN A 267 28.65 12.11 19.37
C ASN A 267 29.26 13.39 18.78
N SER A 268 29.50 13.44 17.46
CA SER A 268 30.08 14.59 16.76
C SER A 268 29.06 15.65 16.33
N VAL A 269 27.76 15.36 16.43
CA VAL A 269 26.68 16.18 15.88
C VAL A 269 25.84 16.82 17.01
N ASN A 270 25.48 18.10 16.83
CA ASN A 270 24.56 18.78 17.74
C ASN A 270 23.11 18.33 17.51
N LYS A 271 22.55 17.56 18.46
CA LYS A 271 21.16 17.06 18.40
C LYS A 271 20.13 18.17 18.15
N GLY A 272 20.30 19.35 18.76
CA GLY A 272 19.33 20.45 18.69
C GLY A 272 19.19 21.07 17.30
N GLU A 273 20.21 20.91 16.45
CA GLU A 273 20.30 21.55 15.13
C GLU A 273 20.36 20.54 13.99
N SER A 274 20.26 19.24 14.28
CA SER A 274 20.48 18.20 13.29
C SER A 274 19.39 17.16 13.25
N LEU A 275 19.27 16.52 12.09
CA LEU A 275 18.41 15.36 11.84
C LEU A 275 19.24 14.26 11.20
N ILE A 276 19.26 13.07 11.80
CA ILE A 276 20.00 11.90 11.34
C ILE A 276 19.00 10.80 10.97
N PHE A 277 19.03 10.37 9.72
CA PHE A 277 18.33 9.21 9.22
C PHE A 277 19.30 8.03 9.14
N ILE A 278 18.93 6.89 9.72
CA ILE A 278 19.68 5.63 9.56
C ILE A 278 18.72 4.59 9.00
N PHE A 279 18.97 4.13 7.77
CA PHE A 279 18.09 3.14 7.12
C PHE A 279 18.78 2.34 6.01
N SER A 280 18.12 1.26 5.61
CA SER A 280 18.43 0.54 4.37
C SER A 280 17.47 0.98 3.25
N PRO A 281 17.97 1.55 2.14
CA PRO A 281 17.15 1.89 0.98
C PRO A 281 16.59 0.66 0.25
N ASN A 282 17.23 -0.51 0.34
CA ASN A 282 16.67 -1.76 -0.18
C ASN A 282 16.11 -2.67 0.94
N SER A 283 15.43 -3.74 0.54
CA SER A 283 15.00 -4.79 1.47
C SER A 283 16.19 -5.41 2.19
N GLY A 284 15.94 -5.86 3.42
CA GLY A 284 16.95 -6.49 4.25
C GLY A 284 17.52 -7.77 3.63
N GLU A 285 18.64 -8.22 4.20
CA GLU A 285 19.37 -9.40 3.76
C GLU A 285 18.53 -10.69 3.79
N GLU A 286 18.47 -11.39 2.65
CA GLU A 286 17.61 -12.56 2.45
C GLU A 286 18.07 -13.77 3.27
N LYS A 287 19.40 -13.94 3.44
CA LYS A 287 19.98 -15.04 4.25
C LYS A 287 19.63 -14.98 5.73
N ILE A 288 19.26 -13.82 6.25
CA ILE A 288 18.95 -13.61 7.68
C ILE A 288 17.46 -13.75 7.90
N LYS A 289 16.72 -12.80 7.32
CA LYS A 289 15.26 -12.76 7.34
C LYS A 289 14.79 -11.79 6.27
N GLY A 290 14.35 -12.32 5.13
CA GLY A 290 13.90 -11.56 3.96
C GLY A 290 12.62 -10.75 4.16
N SER A 291 12.64 -9.80 5.09
CA SER A 291 11.65 -8.73 5.20
C SER A 291 11.86 -7.75 4.06
N ARG A 292 10.78 -7.44 3.36
CA ARG A 292 10.78 -6.41 2.31
C ARG A 292 10.55 -5.00 2.85
N LEU A 293 10.31 -4.86 4.15
CA LEU A 293 10.37 -3.60 4.86
C LEU A 293 11.74 -3.46 5.54
N SER A 294 12.33 -2.27 5.50
CA SER A 294 13.62 -1.98 6.13
C SER A 294 13.45 -1.19 7.42
N PRO A 295 14.36 -1.29 8.40
CA PRO A 295 14.36 -0.40 9.55
C PRO A 295 14.65 1.05 9.13
N LEU A 296 13.96 1.99 9.78
CA LEU A 296 14.23 3.43 9.73
C LEU A 296 14.33 3.97 11.16
N ILE A 297 15.48 4.54 11.47
CA ILE A 297 15.74 5.30 12.69
C ILE A 297 15.83 6.77 12.30
N LEU A 298 15.14 7.63 13.03
CA LEU A 298 15.18 9.08 12.88
C LEU A 298 15.57 9.71 14.23
N TRP A 299 16.78 10.27 14.31
CA TRP A 299 17.31 10.91 15.52
C TRP A 299 17.51 12.40 15.27
N GLY A 300 17.22 13.26 16.24
CA GLY A 300 17.46 14.70 16.06
C GLY A 300 16.66 15.58 17.00
N SER A 301 16.55 16.85 16.60
CA SER A 301 15.92 17.92 17.40
C SER A 301 14.46 17.61 17.69
N ASN A 302 14.08 17.68 18.98
CA ASN A 302 12.72 17.40 19.48
C ASN A 302 12.20 15.97 19.19
N ILE A 303 13.11 15.01 18.96
CA ILE A 303 12.77 13.60 18.83
C ILE A 303 13.19 12.88 20.11
N GLU A 304 12.23 12.21 20.73
CA GLU A 304 12.39 11.27 21.84
C GLU A 304 12.13 9.85 21.36
N GLU A 305 12.21 8.86 22.26
CA GLU A 305 11.73 7.50 21.98
C GLU A 305 10.28 7.53 21.48
N SER A 306 10.13 7.23 20.20
CA SER A 306 8.86 7.45 19.52
C SER A 306 8.67 6.51 18.34
N ILE A 307 7.41 6.31 17.97
CA ILE A 307 7.05 5.54 16.79
C ILE A 307 6.81 6.49 15.61
N LEU A 308 7.44 6.20 14.47
CA LEU A 308 7.25 7.01 13.27
C LEU A 308 5.99 6.58 12.50
N SER A 309 5.31 7.57 11.92
CA SER A 309 4.13 7.42 11.07
C SER A 309 4.10 8.52 10.02
N SER A 310 3.41 8.32 8.90
CA SER A 310 3.20 9.36 7.90
C SER A 310 1.77 9.33 7.35
N ALA A 311 1.31 10.47 6.81
CA ALA A 311 0.01 10.54 6.13
C ALA A 311 -0.02 9.72 4.82
N THR A 312 1.15 9.39 4.26
CA THR A 312 1.29 8.52 3.09
C THR A 312 0.84 7.10 3.38
N THR A 313 1.27 6.55 4.53
CA THR A 313 0.92 5.18 4.90
C THR A 313 -0.34 5.12 5.77
N LYS A 314 -0.60 6.14 6.60
CA LYS A 314 -1.60 6.12 7.67
C LYS A 314 -1.52 4.85 8.52
N TYR A 315 -0.29 4.33 8.68
CA TYR A 315 -0.04 3.08 9.38
C TYR A 315 1.04 3.31 10.43
N THR A 316 0.64 3.29 11.70
CA THR A 316 1.58 3.48 12.82
C THR A 316 2.71 2.47 12.78
N GLY A 317 3.96 2.96 12.76
CA GLY A 317 5.17 2.16 12.67
C GLY A 317 5.57 1.76 11.24
N ILE A 318 4.90 2.26 10.21
CA ILE A 318 5.31 2.09 8.81
C ILE A 318 5.32 3.45 8.11
N VAL A 319 6.40 3.76 7.43
CA VAL A 319 6.53 4.92 6.53
C VAL A 319 6.91 4.47 5.12
N SER A 320 6.87 5.38 4.15
CA SER A 320 7.31 5.14 2.78
C SER A 320 8.66 5.79 2.52
N ASN A 321 9.46 5.21 1.62
CA ASN A 321 10.66 5.88 1.11
C ASN A 321 10.37 7.24 0.44
N LEU A 322 9.12 7.47 0.04
CA LEU A 322 8.64 8.75 -0.47
C LEU A 322 8.64 9.86 0.59
N ASP A 323 8.60 9.51 1.88
CA ASP A 323 8.38 10.43 3.00
C ASP A 323 9.67 11.14 3.44
N ILE A 324 10.84 10.71 2.95
CA ILE A 324 12.14 11.25 3.36
C ILE A 324 12.30 12.71 2.89
N VAL A 325 12.09 12.99 1.60
CA VAL A 325 12.21 14.34 1.03
C VAL A 325 11.31 15.38 1.71
N PRO A 326 9.98 15.16 1.87
CA PRO A 326 9.14 16.13 2.55
C PRO A 326 9.53 16.34 4.02
N THR A 327 10.08 15.33 4.69
CA THR A 327 10.59 15.47 6.06
C THR A 327 11.84 16.36 6.10
N ILE A 328 12.78 16.16 5.17
CA ILE A 328 14.00 16.98 5.07
C ILE A 328 13.66 18.42 4.71
N ALA A 329 12.80 18.62 3.71
CA ALA A 329 12.41 19.95 3.26
C ALA A 329 11.71 20.74 4.39
N GLU A 330 10.79 20.12 5.13
CA GLU A 330 10.14 20.78 6.26
C GLU A 330 11.13 21.13 7.38
N PHE A 331 12.12 20.27 7.65
CA PHE A 331 13.18 20.57 8.61
C PHE A 331 13.93 21.87 8.24
N PHE A 332 14.17 22.11 6.95
CA PHE A 332 14.73 23.36 6.44
C PHE A 332 13.71 24.50 6.23
N GLY A 333 12.41 24.27 6.44
CA GLY A 333 11.36 25.26 6.21
C GLY A 333 10.96 25.43 4.73
N ILE A 334 11.33 24.48 3.88
CA ILE A 334 11.09 24.49 2.43
C ILE A 334 9.76 23.78 2.12
N LYS A 335 8.97 24.36 1.20
CA LYS A 335 7.70 23.76 0.73
C LYS A 335 7.93 22.69 -0.33
N THR A 336 7.12 21.62 -0.30
CA THR A 336 7.26 20.46 -1.20
C THR A 336 5.99 20.17 -2.00
N GLU A 337 5.74 20.96 -3.05
CA GLU A 337 4.55 20.80 -3.89
C GLU A 337 4.64 19.60 -4.86
N LYS A 338 5.86 19.21 -5.26
CA LYS A 338 6.11 18.14 -6.24
C LYS A 338 6.28 16.74 -5.61
N ALA A 339 6.33 16.64 -4.29
CA ALA A 339 6.57 15.38 -3.58
C ALA A 339 5.29 14.53 -3.50
N SER A 340 5.37 13.23 -3.76
CA SER A 340 4.22 12.32 -3.57
C SER A 340 4.11 11.80 -2.13
N GLY A 341 5.20 11.83 -1.37
CA GLY A 341 5.21 11.47 0.05
C GLY A 341 4.72 12.59 0.96
N ASN A 342 4.67 12.30 2.26
CA ASN A 342 4.29 13.25 3.30
C ASN A 342 5.34 13.24 4.40
N LYS A 343 5.45 14.32 5.16
CA LYS A 343 6.34 14.38 6.31
C LYS A 343 6.14 13.21 7.27
N ILE A 344 7.24 12.76 7.85
CA ILE A 344 7.23 11.80 8.95
C ILE A 344 6.87 12.54 10.23
N THR A 345 5.91 11.99 10.94
CA THR A 345 5.50 12.41 12.28
C THR A 345 5.85 11.34 13.28
N TRP A 346 6.04 11.73 14.53
CA TRP A 346 6.39 10.82 15.61
C TRP A 346 5.46 10.99 16.79
N GLU A 347 5.13 9.87 17.43
CA GLU A 347 4.34 9.81 18.65
C GLU A 347 5.13 9.07 19.72
N LYS A 348 5.20 9.64 20.93
CA LYS A 348 5.93 9.02 22.04
C LYS A 348 5.39 7.63 22.31
N LYS A 349 6.30 6.67 22.41
CA LYS A 349 5.97 5.27 22.67
C LYS A 349 7.16 4.60 23.32
N GLU A 350 6.92 3.87 24.39
CA GLU A 350 7.93 3.04 25.04
C GLU A 350 8.03 1.68 24.35
N ASP A 351 9.20 1.05 24.41
CA ASP A 351 9.50 -0.27 23.84
C ASP A 351 9.24 -0.34 22.33
N VAL A 352 9.59 0.72 21.59
CA VAL A 352 9.27 0.85 20.16
C VAL A 352 9.87 -0.29 19.35
N PHE A 353 11.11 -0.70 19.65
CA PHE A 353 11.78 -1.79 18.94
C PHE A 353 10.99 -3.11 19.04
N THR A 354 10.54 -3.48 20.23
CA THR A 354 9.74 -4.68 20.47
C THR A 354 8.40 -4.62 19.74
N TYR A 355 7.74 -3.46 19.76
CA TYR A 355 6.50 -3.23 19.01
C TYR A 355 6.71 -3.40 17.50
N ILE A 356 7.75 -2.78 16.93
CA ILE A 356 8.09 -2.85 15.51
C ILE A 356 8.42 -4.30 15.10
N LYS A 357 9.20 -5.03 15.89
CA LYS A 357 9.52 -6.45 15.66
C LYS A 357 8.26 -7.31 15.63
N SER A 358 7.31 -7.04 16.53
CA SER A 358 6.02 -7.73 16.59
C SER A 358 5.17 -7.51 15.35
N ILE A 359 4.99 -6.25 14.92
CA ILE A 359 4.19 -5.96 13.72
C ILE A 359 4.86 -6.49 12.45
N ASN A 360 6.20 -6.42 12.35
CA ASN A 360 6.93 -6.89 11.17
C ASN A 360 6.68 -8.38 10.91
N GLY A 361 6.80 -9.20 11.97
CA GLY A 361 6.60 -10.65 11.87
C GLY A 361 5.19 -11.04 11.40
N ARG A 362 4.18 -10.24 11.73
CA ARG A 362 2.79 -10.46 11.27
C ARG A 362 2.62 -10.03 9.82
N ILE A 363 3.16 -8.88 9.42
CA ILE A 363 3.09 -8.35 8.05
C ILE A 363 3.80 -9.29 7.08
N ASP A 364 5.04 -9.69 7.39
CA ASP A 364 5.83 -10.61 6.58
C ASP A 364 5.11 -11.94 6.36
N LEU A 365 4.54 -12.50 7.44
CA LEU A 365 3.79 -13.74 7.36
C LEU A 365 2.57 -13.58 6.46
N THR A 366 1.75 -12.55 6.70
CA THR A 366 0.53 -12.30 5.93
C THR A 366 0.86 -12.10 4.45
N SER A 367 1.87 -11.31 4.11
CA SER A 367 2.33 -11.11 2.73
C SER A 367 2.75 -12.42 2.07
N LYS A 368 3.51 -13.27 2.77
CA LYS A 368 3.99 -14.57 2.26
C LYS A 368 2.86 -15.56 1.98
N ILE A 369 1.84 -15.61 2.84
CA ILE A 369 0.75 -16.61 2.72
C ILE A 369 -0.41 -16.11 1.88
N ARG A 370 -0.59 -14.79 1.74
CA ARG A 370 -1.78 -14.17 1.14
C ARG A 370 -2.17 -14.77 -0.20
N THR A 371 -1.27 -14.74 -1.18
CA THR A 371 -1.55 -15.22 -2.53
C THR A 371 -1.90 -16.71 -2.53
N LYS A 372 -1.19 -17.53 -1.74
CA LYS A 372 -1.43 -18.97 -1.64
C LYS A 372 -2.79 -19.27 -1.00
N SER A 373 -3.13 -18.59 0.09
CA SER A 373 -4.41 -18.76 0.80
C SER A 373 -5.60 -18.34 -0.07
N LEU A 374 -5.52 -17.19 -0.75
CA LEU A 374 -6.59 -16.74 -1.65
C LEU A 374 -6.73 -17.64 -2.89
N THR A 375 -5.61 -18.14 -3.42
CA THR A 375 -5.63 -19.11 -4.53
C THR A 375 -6.29 -20.42 -4.11
N ALA A 376 -5.92 -20.95 -2.94
CA ALA A 376 -6.53 -22.16 -2.39
C ALA A 376 -8.04 -21.97 -2.17
N TYR A 377 -8.45 -20.85 -1.55
CA TYR A 377 -9.87 -20.52 -1.38
C TYR A 377 -10.62 -20.46 -2.71
N GLY A 378 -10.04 -19.81 -3.73
CA GLY A 378 -10.60 -19.73 -5.07
C GLY A 378 -10.80 -21.11 -5.70
N ILE A 379 -9.75 -21.95 -5.71
CA ILE A 379 -9.80 -23.30 -6.30
C ILE A 379 -10.84 -24.18 -5.60
N ILE A 380 -10.84 -24.19 -4.26
CA ILE A 380 -11.79 -24.98 -3.47
C ILE A 380 -13.23 -24.49 -3.74
N SER A 381 -13.44 -23.17 -3.85
CA SER A 381 -14.74 -22.59 -4.21
C SER A 381 -15.22 -23.07 -5.59
N ILE A 382 -14.33 -23.07 -6.60
CA ILE A 382 -14.66 -23.57 -7.96
C ILE A 382 -15.16 -25.02 -7.89
N ILE A 383 -14.41 -25.88 -7.21
CA ILE A 383 -14.71 -27.32 -7.15
C ILE A 383 -16.07 -27.57 -6.50
N ILE A 384 -16.31 -27.00 -5.32
CA ILE A 384 -17.55 -27.23 -4.57
C ILE A 384 -18.75 -26.61 -5.30
N LEU A 385 -18.61 -25.41 -5.87
CA LEU A 385 -19.73 -24.74 -6.56
C LEU A 385 -20.11 -25.46 -7.85
N LEU A 386 -19.14 -25.90 -8.65
CA LEU A 386 -19.41 -26.69 -9.86
C LEU A 386 -20.06 -28.04 -9.52
N LEU A 387 -19.51 -28.76 -8.53
CA LEU A 387 -20.09 -30.03 -8.09
C LEU A 387 -21.53 -29.84 -7.60
N SER A 388 -21.77 -28.83 -6.75
CA SER A 388 -23.09 -28.52 -6.22
C SER A 388 -24.08 -28.15 -7.33
N ALA A 389 -23.65 -27.32 -8.29
CA ALA A 389 -24.48 -26.94 -9.43
C ALA A 389 -24.80 -28.13 -10.33
N LEU A 390 -23.84 -29.01 -10.60
CA LEU A 390 -24.03 -30.22 -11.39
C LEU A 390 -25.07 -31.15 -10.74
N LEU A 391 -24.95 -31.40 -9.43
CA LEU A 391 -25.92 -32.18 -8.65
C LEU A 391 -27.32 -31.54 -8.65
N LEU A 392 -27.39 -30.21 -8.64
CA LEU A 392 -28.65 -29.48 -8.75
C LEU A 392 -29.31 -29.70 -10.12
N VAL A 393 -28.56 -29.49 -11.21
CA VAL A 393 -29.03 -29.55 -12.60
C VAL A 393 -29.39 -30.97 -13.06
N ILE A 394 -28.57 -31.98 -12.75
CA ILE A 394 -28.84 -33.38 -13.14
C ILE A 394 -30.04 -33.97 -12.38
N LYS A 395 -30.56 -33.28 -11.36
CA LYS A 395 -31.68 -33.74 -10.51
C LYS A 395 -31.42 -35.10 -9.85
N ILE A 396 -30.16 -35.42 -9.56
CA ILE A 396 -29.81 -36.63 -8.81
C ILE A 396 -30.57 -36.59 -7.48
N ARG A 397 -31.25 -37.70 -7.15
CA ARG A 397 -31.85 -37.87 -5.82
C ARG A 397 -30.70 -38.11 -4.85
N VAL A 398 -30.47 -37.11 -4.03
CA VAL A 398 -29.39 -37.11 -3.06
C VAL A 398 -30.00 -37.44 -1.70
N ASP A 399 -29.45 -38.44 -1.02
CA ASP A 399 -29.90 -38.81 0.32
C ASP A 399 -29.80 -37.63 1.29
N PHE A 400 -30.64 -37.64 2.33
CA PHE A 400 -30.73 -36.56 3.31
C PHE A 400 -29.36 -36.18 3.90
N ASN A 401 -28.52 -37.18 4.18
CA ASN A 401 -27.19 -36.98 4.74
C ASN A 401 -26.25 -36.24 3.78
N ILE A 402 -26.28 -36.57 2.49
CA ILE A 402 -25.42 -35.93 1.48
C ILE A 402 -25.87 -34.49 1.23
N ASN A 403 -27.18 -34.21 1.20
CA ASN A 403 -27.68 -32.84 1.06
C ASN A 403 -27.27 -31.96 2.25
N LYS A 404 -27.35 -32.50 3.48
CA LYS A 404 -26.86 -31.82 4.68
C LYS A 404 -25.37 -31.50 4.57
N ILE A 405 -24.55 -32.44 4.10
CA ILE A 405 -23.11 -32.23 3.90
C ILE A 405 -22.86 -31.11 2.88
N ILE A 406 -23.55 -31.11 1.73
CA ILE A 406 -23.40 -30.06 0.71
C ILE A 406 -23.72 -28.68 1.28
N LYS A 407 -24.82 -28.55 2.05
CA LYS A 407 -25.17 -27.27 2.70
C LYS A 407 -24.10 -26.79 3.67
N ILE A 408 -23.58 -27.69 4.50
CA ILE A 408 -22.50 -27.38 5.43
C ILE A 408 -21.24 -26.95 4.67
N LEU A 409 -20.88 -27.62 3.58
CA LEU A 409 -19.73 -27.25 2.75
C LEU A 409 -19.90 -25.86 2.10
N ILE A 410 -21.09 -25.54 1.58
CA ILE A 410 -21.38 -24.23 0.99
C ILE A 410 -21.34 -23.13 2.06
N LEU A 411 -21.94 -23.36 3.23
CA LEU A 411 -21.87 -22.42 4.37
C LEU A 411 -20.46 -22.29 4.93
N PHE A 412 -19.69 -23.38 4.91
CA PHE A 412 -18.28 -23.37 5.28
C PHE A 412 -17.49 -22.44 4.35
N LEU A 413 -17.63 -22.62 3.03
CA LEU A 413 -17.04 -21.73 2.03
C LEU A 413 -17.45 -20.27 2.20
N TYR A 414 -18.72 -20.03 2.50
CA TYR A 414 -19.22 -18.70 2.77
C TYR A 414 -18.55 -18.05 3.98
N GLY A 415 -18.17 -18.83 5.00
CA GLY A 415 -17.55 -18.33 6.23
C GLY A 415 -16.02 -18.24 6.21
N ILE A 416 -15.32 -18.79 5.21
CA ILE A 416 -13.85 -18.71 5.14
C ILE A 416 -13.34 -17.26 5.18
N PRO A 417 -13.90 -16.29 4.43
CA PRO A 417 -13.48 -14.90 4.53
C PRO A 417 -13.59 -14.34 5.96
N LEU A 418 -14.66 -14.70 6.69
CA LEU A 418 -14.83 -14.32 8.09
C LEU A 418 -13.76 -14.95 8.99
N ILE A 419 -13.41 -16.22 8.76
CA ILE A 419 -12.32 -16.90 9.47
C ILE A 419 -11.00 -16.14 9.24
N TYR A 420 -10.72 -15.67 8.02
CA TYR A 420 -9.53 -14.86 7.76
C TYR A 420 -9.54 -13.50 8.47
N ILE A 421 -10.69 -12.83 8.58
CA ILE A 421 -10.82 -11.56 9.32
C ILE A 421 -10.68 -11.79 10.84
N ILE A 422 -11.27 -12.86 11.38
CA ILE A 422 -11.16 -13.17 12.80
C ILE A 422 -9.74 -13.64 13.15
N SER A 423 -9.08 -14.37 12.24
CA SER A 423 -7.71 -14.85 12.46
C SER A 423 -6.70 -13.71 12.69
N SER A 424 -6.93 -12.53 12.10
CA SER A 424 -6.06 -11.36 12.28
C SER A 424 -6.18 -10.67 13.63
N LEU A 425 -7.11 -11.08 14.51
CA LEU A 425 -7.11 -10.67 15.91
C LEU A 425 -6.03 -11.36 16.74
N PHE A 426 -5.57 -12.53 16.31
CA PHE A 426 -4.55 -13.29 17.02
C PHE A 426 -3.14 -12.83 16.62
N ASN A 427 -2.18 -12.95 17.53
CA ASN A 427 -0.76 -12.67 17.26
C ASN A 427 -0.12 -13.84 16.48
N ILE A 428 -0.42 -13.90 15.18
CA ILE A 428 0.08 -14.92 14.27
C ILE A 428 1.37 -14.42 13.61
N ASN A 429 2.51 -14.97 14.04
CA ASN A 429 3.84 -14.61 13.55
C ASN A 429 4.63 -15.80 12.97
N SER A 430 4.00 -16.97 12.84
CA SER A 430 4.57 -18.14 12.17
C SER A 430 3.52 -18.90 11.35
N ILE A 431 3.99 -19.61 10.33
CA ILE A 431 3.14 -20.44 9.46
C ILE A 431 2.41 -21.53 10.28
N TYR A 432 3.08 -22.13 11.26
CA TYR A 432 2.46 -23.11 12.16
C TYR A 432 1.29 -22.52 12.94
N LYS A 433 1.48 -21.34 13.55
CA LYS A 433 0.41 -20.64 14.27
C LYS A 433 -0.75 -20.28 13.35
N PHE A 434 -0.45 -19.90 12.10
CA PHE A 434 -1.48 -19.60 11.11
C PHE A 434 -2.37 -20.83 10.84
N PHE A 435 -1.76 -21.98 10.53
CA PHE A 435 -2.52 -23.21 10.30
C PHE A 435 -3.29 -23.67 11.53
N LEU A 436 -2.69 -23.57 12.73
CA LEU A 436 -3.34 -23.94 13.98
C LEU A 436 -4.59 -23.09 14.23
N VAL A 437 -4.47 -21.75 14.14
CA VAL A 437 -5.60 -20.82 14.38
C VAL A 437 -6.69 -21.01 13.32
N ILE A 438 -6.33 -21.08 12.04
CA ILE A 438 -7.32 -21.29 10.96
C ILE A 438 -8.03 -22.64 11.11
N SER A 439 -7.32 -23.70 11.49
CA SER A 439 -7.92 -25.03 11.70
C SER A 439 -8.85 -25.03 12.92
N ALA A 440 -8.43 -24.43 14.04
CA ALA A 440 -9.25 -24.31 15.24
C ALA A 440 -10.54 -23.52 14.96
N LEU A 441 -10.44 -22.34 14.31
CA LEU A 441 -11.60 -21.54 13.92
C LEU A 441 -12.51 -22.29 12.94
N SER A 442 -11.93 -23.06 12.00
CA SER A 442 -12.69 -23.87 11.05
C SER A 442 -13.46 -24.99 11.73
N ILE A 443 -12.87 -25.67 12.72
CA ILE A 443 -13.53 -26.74 13.50
C ILE A 443 -14.68 -26.15 14.32
N ILE A 444 -14.45 -25.03 15.01
CA ILE A 444 -15.49 -24.33 15.78
C ILE A 444 -16.64 -23.93 14.85
N TYR A 445 -16.32 -23.37 13.67
CA TYR A 445 -17.32 -22.97 12.70
C TYR A 445 -18.12 -24.17 12.16
N LEU A 446 -17.46 -25.28 11.82
CA LEU A 446 -18.13 -26.52 11.40
C LEU A 446 -19.03 -27.12 12.49
N PHE A 447 -18.62 -27.05 13.76
CA PHE A 447 -19.45 -27.50 14.88
C PHE A 447 -20.75 -26.67 14.99
N ILE A 448 -20.65 -25.34 14.84
CA ILE A 448 -21.81 -24.44 14.80
C ILE A 448 -22.72 -24.78 13.61
N LEU A 449 -22.15 -24.97 12.42
CA LEU A 449 -22.89 -25.29 11.20
C LEU A 449 -23.59 -26.65 11.27
N ASN A 450 -23.07 -27.63 12.01
CA ASN A 450 -23.74 -28.92 12.16
C ASN A 450 -25.11 -28.79 12.87
N ARG A 451 -25.24 -27.79 13.77
CA ARG A 451 -26.49 -27.44 14.45
C ARG A 451 -27.33 -26.44 13.67
N TYR A 452 -26.70 -25.47 13.01
CA TYR A 452 -27.36 -24.37 12.30
C TYR A 452 -26.97 -24.33 10.82
N ASN A 453 -27.73 -24.99 9.95
CA ASN A 453 -27.44 -25.10 8.50
C ASN A 453 -28.60 -24.70 7.58
N GLY A 454 -29.57 -23.96 8.09
CA GLY A 454 -30.70 -23.47 7.31
C GLY A 454 -30.47 -22.09 6.71
N ILE A 455 -31.45 -21.60 5.95
CA ILE A 455 -31.43 -20.24 5.37
C ILE A 455 -31.30 -19.11 6.40
N SER A 456 -31.83 -19.30 7.61
CA SER A 456 -31.66 -18.35 8.71
C SER A 456 -30.20 -18.17 9.08
N THR A 457 -29.40 -19.24 9.10
CA THR A 457 -27.95 -19.17 9.31
C THR A 457 -27.29 -18.29 8.26
N PHE A 458 -27.63 -18.49 6.98
CA PHE A 458 -27.05 -17.71 5.89
C PHE A 458 -27.34 -16.21 6.03
N TYR A 459 -28.60 -15.86 6.36
CA TYR A 459 -28.97 -14.46 6.60
C TYR A 459 -28.26 -13.87 7.82
N SER A 460 -28.18 -14.61 8.92
CA SER A 460 -27.42 -14.18 10.10
C SER A 460 -25.94 -13.94 9.79
N LEU A 461 -25.31 -14.81 8.99
CA LEU A 461 -23.93 -14.63 8.56
C LEU A 461 -23.76 -13.39 7.67
N ASN A 462 -24.72 -13.09 6.79
CA ASN A 462 -24.69 -11.85 5.99
C ASN A 462 -24.72 -10.60 6.86
N PHE A 463 -25.65 -10.54 7.82
CA PHE A 463 -25.70 -9.40 8.75
C PHE A 463 -24.44 -9.32 9.61
N LEU A 464 -23.89 -10.46 10.05
CA LEU A 464 -22.64 -10.50 10.79
C LEU A 464 -21.47 -9.94 9.97
N TYR A 465 -21.34 -10.31 8.69
CA TYR A 465 -20.35 -9.73 7.79
C TYR A 465 -20.51 -8.21 7.66
N LEU A 466 -21.74 -7.73 7.42
CA LEU A 466 -22.00 -6.31 7.28
C LEU A 466 -21.60 -5.54 8.54
N ILE A 467 -21.95 -6.06 9.72
CA ILE A 467 -21.60 -5.45 11.01
C ILE A 467 -20.08 -5.44 11.21
N ILE A 468 -19.41 -6.59 11.05
CA ILE A 468 -17.98 -6.71 11.30
C ILE A 468 -17.19 -5.81 10.35
N ILE A 469 -17.49 -5.82 9.06
CA ILE A 469 -16.78 -4.98 8.08
C ILE A 469 -17.06 -3.49 8.33
N THR A 470 -18.29 -3.13 8.69
CA THR A 470 -18.61 -1.73 9.02
C THR A 470 -17.87 -1.26 10.28
N LEU A 471 -17.86 -2.08 11.34
CA LEU A 471 -17.10 -1.78 12.56
C LEU A 471 -15.60 -1.73 12.30
N ASP A 472 -15.08 -2.60 11.44
CA ASP A 472 -13.68 -2.60 11.03
C ASP A 472 -13.28 -1.28 10.37
N ILE A 473 -14.11 -0.78 9.44
CA ILE A 473 -13.88 0.51 8.77
C ILE A 473 -13.94 1.68 9.77
N LEU A 474 -14.89 1.64 10.72
CA LEU A 474 -15.06 2.70 11.72
C LEU A 474 -13.94 2.70 12.80
N LEU A 475 -13.23 1.58 12.95
CA LEU A 475 -12.15 1.39 13.92
C LEU A 475 -10.77 1.28 13.22
N ASP A 476 -10.58 1.97 12.09
CA ASP A 476 -9.31 2.03 11.34
C ASP A 476 -8.70 0.65 11.02
N ASN A 477 -9.55 -0.28 10.56
CA ASN A 477 -9.22 -1.66 10.21
C ASN A 477 -8.70 -2.53 11.37
N ALA A 478 -9.13 -2.25 12.60
CA ALA A 478 -8.69 -2.98 13.80
C ALA A 478 -8.80 -4.52 13.70
N PHE A 479 -9.81 -5.05 13.01
CA PHE A 479 -10.02 -6.49 12.83
C PHE A 479 -9.23 -7.03 11.64
N SER A 480 -9.26 -6.33 10.50
CA SER A 480 -8.72 -6.85 9.24
C SER A 480 -7.26 -6.48 8.96
N LYS A 481 -6.62 -5.62 9.76
CA LYS A 481 -5.24 -5.09 9.52
C LYS A 481 -4.20 -6.14 9.11
N PHE A 482 -4.24 -7.33 9.72
CA PHE A 482 -3.30 -8.43 9.42
C PHE A 482 -3.94 -9.58 8.63
N SER A 483 -5.15 -9.38 8.11
CA SER A 483 -5.89 -10.38 7.35
C SER A 483 -5.33 -10.53 5.95
N VAL A 484 -5.38 -11.75 5.44
CA VAL A 484 -5.08 -12.08 4.03
C VAL A 484 -5.97 -11.32 3.04
N LEU A 485 -7.15 -10.86 3.47
CA LEU A 485 -8.08 -10.08 2.66
C LEU A 485 -7.83 -8.56 2.67
N SER A 486 -7.02 -8.05 3.60
CA SER A 486 -6.78 -6.60 3.73
C SER A 486 -5.68 -6.12 2.78
N TYR A 487 -5.11 -4.93 2.95
CA TYR A 487 -3.99 -4.43 2.15
C TYR A 487 -2.64 -5.06 2.55
N ASP A 488 -1.61 -4.90 1.72
CA ASP A 488 -0.26 -5.38 2.01
C ASP A 488 0.72 -4.19 2.04
N PRO A 489 1.16 -3.76 3.24
CA PRO A 489 2.12 -2.67 3.38
C PRO A 489 3.47 -2.92 2.72
N ILE A 490 3.85 -4.18 2.46
CA ILE A 490 5.05 -4.52 1.70
C ILE A 490 4.85 -4.15 0.23
N ILE A 491 3.71 -4.55 -0.37
CA ILE A 491 3.43 -4.23 -1.77
C ILE A 491 3.36 -2.71 -1.98
N GLY A 492 2.86 -1.95 -1.01
CA GLY A 492 2.84 -0.49 -1.08
C GLY A 492 1.95 0.05 -2.22
N ALA A 493 1.04 -0.78 -2.74
CA ALA A 493 0.00 -0.34 -3.68
C ALA A 493 -1.15 0.38 -2.95
N ARG A 494 -1.33 0.08 -1.67
CA ARG A 494 -2.27 0.73 -0.74
C ARG A 494 -1.81 0.41 0.70
N TYR A 495 -1.83 1.41 1.57
CA TYR A 495 -1.43 1.25 2.99
C TYR A 495 -2.61 1.34 3.98
N TYR A 496 -3.77 1.83 3.54
CA TYR A 496 -4.96 2.02 4.35
C TYR A 496 -6.25 1.93 3.50
N GLY A 497 -7.40 1.90 4.18
CA GLY A 497 -8.71 1.80 3.53
C GLY A 497 -9.03 0.38 3.03
N LEU A 498 -10.11 0.24 2.27
CA LEU A 498 -10.61 -1.05 1.81
C LEU A 498 -9.87 -1.54 0.56
N GLY A 499 -9.16 -2.65 0.69
CA GLY A 499 -8.64 -3.45 -0.42
C GLY A 499 -9.74 -3.88 -1.41
N ASN A 500 -9.36 -4.18 -2.65
CA ASN A 500 -10.32 -4.62 -3.68
C ASN A 500 -10.95 -5.97 -3.34
N GLU A 501 -10.25 -6.81 -2.58
CA GLU A 501 -10.76 -8.05 -2.00
C GLU A 501 -11.89 -7.80 -1.01
N MET A 502 -11.71 -6.86 -0.07
CA MET A 502 -12.73 -6.50 0.91
C MET A 502 -13.93 -5.80 0.26
N VAL A 503 -13.72 -4.94 -0.73
CA VAL A 503 -14.82 -4.35 -1.52
C VAL A 503 -15.60 -5.45 -2.25
N GLY A 504 -14.90 -6.42 -2.85
CA GLY A 504 -15.52 -7.57 -3.49
C GLY A 504 -16.35 -8.43 -2.52
N LEU A 505 -15.93 -8.54 -1.26
CA LEU A 505 -16.70 -9.22 -0.20
C LEU A 505 -17.90 -8.39 0.28
N LEU A 506 -17.71 -7.09 0.51
CA LEU A 506 -18.74 -6.20 1.08
C LEU A 506 -19.89 -5.95 0.10
N LEU A 507 -19.63 -5.82 -1.20
CA LEU A 507 -20.65 -5.53 -2.21
C LEU A 507 -21.82 -6.53 -2.19
N PRO A 508 -21.60 -7.85 -2.34
CA PRO A 508 -22.69 -8.83 -2.29
C PRO A 508 -23.36 -8.88 -0.92
N VAL A 509 -22.59 -8.82 0.18
CA VAL A 509 -23.13 -8.84 1.54
C VAL A 509 -24.08 -7.66 1.76
N ALA A 510 -23.65 -6.45 1.42
CA ALA A 510 -24.44 -5.24 1.59
C ALA A 510 -25.72 -5.29 0.76
N MET A 511 -25.63 -5.64 -0.52
CA MET A 511 -26.80 -5.69 -1.42
C MET A 511 -27.80 -6.78 -1.01
N ILE A 512 -27.35 -7.92 -0.49
CA ILE A 512 -28.23 -8.97 0.05
C ILE A 512 -28.92 -8.46 1.33
N CYS A 513 -28.19 -7.90 2.29
CA CYS A 513 -28.76 -7.35 3.53
C CYS A 513 -29.79 -6.25 3.25
N ILE A 514 -29.44 -5.30 2.37
CA ILE A 514 -30.34 -4.22 1.95
C ILE A 514 -31.59 -4.78 1.29
N ASN A 515 -31.45 -5.78 0.43
CA ASN A 515 -32.60 -6.43 -0.18
C ASN A 515 -33.54 -7.08 0.85
N LEU A 516 -32.99 -7.81 1.83
CA LEU A 516 -33.78 -8.44 2.90
C LEU A 516 -34.49 -7.41 3.78
N ILE A 517 -33.84 -6.30 4.10
CA ILE A 517 -34.45 -5.20 4.88
C ILE A 517 -35.54 -4.51 4.06
N TYR A 518 -35.28 -4.21 2.79
CA TYR A 518 -36.26 -3.60 1.90
C TYR A 518 -37.51 -4.46 1.73
N GLN A 519 -37.35 -5.79 1.60
CA GLN A 519 -38.50 -6.71 1.56
C GLN A 519 -39.38 -6.61 2.81
N ARG A 520 -38.79 -6.37 3.98
CA ARG A 520 -39.51 -6.30 5.25
C ARG A 520 -40.16 -4.95 5.50
N LEU A 521 -39.47 -3.86 5.17
CA LEU A 521 -39.93 -2.49 5.47
C LEU A 521 -40.69 -1.84 4.32
N ASN A 522 -40.41 -2.24 3.08
CA ASN A 522 -40.96 -1.67 1.84
C ASN A 522 -40.91 -0.13 1.78
N ASN A 523 -39.85 0.47 2.35
CA ASN A 523 -39.69 1.92 2.45
C ASN A 523 -38.52 2.39 1.60
N ILE A 524 -38.82 3.18 0.55
CA ILE A 524 -37.82 3.69 -0.40
C ILE A 524 -36.84 4.70 0.25
N VAL A 525 -37.27 5.43 1.28
CA VAL A 525 -36.42 6.39 1.99
C VAL A 525 -35.37 5.64 2.80
N THR A 526 -35.79 4.62 3.56
CA THR A 526 -34.85 3.77 4.32
C THR A 526 -33.86 3.07 3.39
N LEU A 527 -34.34 2.58 2.23
CA LEU A 527 -33.48 2.02 1.19
C LEU A 527 -32.43 3.04 0.71
N GLY A 528 -32.87 4.25 0.34
CA GLY A 528 -31.99 5.31 -0.13
C GLY A 528 -30.91 5.68 0.88
N ILE A 529 -31.27 5.78 2.16
CA ILE A 529 -30.33 6.05 3.25
C ILE A 529 -29.30 4.92 3.40
N MET A 530 -29.74 3.65 3.42
CA MET A 530 -28.83 2.51 3.56
C MET A 530 -27.83 2.43 2.40
N LEU A 531 -28.31 2.61 1.17
CA LEU A 531 -27.46 2.61 -0.02
C LEU A 531 -26.45 3.76 0.01
N LEU A 532 -26.89 4.98 0.35
CA LEU A 532 -26.01 6.13 0.49
C LEU A 532 -24.93 5.88 1.56
N LEU A 533 -25.31 5.34 2.72
CA LEU A 533 -24.36 5.00 3.78
C LEU A 533 -23.30 4.01 3.29
N THR A 534 -23.67 2.98 2.52
CA THR A 534 -22.67 2.04 1.99
C THR A 534 -21.72 2.69 0.97
N VAL A 535 -22.19 3.63 0.17
CA VAL A 535 -21.36 4.39 -0.77
C VAL A 535 -20.36 5.26 -0.01
N VAL A 536 -20.82 5.96 1.04
CA VAL A 536 -19.97 6.80 1.89
C VAL A 536 -18.94 5.97 2.65
N LEU A 537 -19.33 4.84 3.25
CA LEU A 537 -18.42 3.93 3.96
C LEU A 537 -17.26 3.47 3.08
N VAL A 538 -17.52 3.14 1.81
CA VAL A 538 -16.48 2.65 0.88
C VAL A 538 -15.65 3.78 0.29
N GLY A 539 -16.25 4.93 -0.01
CA GLY A 539 -15.62 6.02 -0.75
C GLY A 539 -14.93 7.08 0.08
N HIS A 540 -15.37 7.33 1.31
CA HIS A 540 -14.90 8.48 2.10
C HIS A 540 -13.38 8.39 2.38
N PRO A 541 -12.60 9.48 2.22
CA PRO A 541 -11.13 9.48 2.35
C PRO A 541 -10.58 9.04 3.71
N GLN A 542 -11.36 9.23 4.78
CA GLN A 542 -11.01 8.80 6.14
C GLN A 542 -11.54 7.40 6.49
N LEU A 543 -12.41 6.81 5.65
CA LEU A 543 -13.00 5.50 5.88
C LEU A 543 -12.43 4.50 4.85
N GLY A 544 -13.26 3.99 3.93
CA GLY A 544 -12.85 2.99 2.96
C GLY A 544 -11.85 3.48 1.91
N ALA A 545 -11.75 4.79 1.65
CA ALA A 545 -10.78 5.42 0.74
C ALA A 545 -10.60 4.68 -0.62
N ASN A 546 -11.68 4.11 -1.17
CA ASN A 546 -11.64 3.34 -2.41
C ASN A 546 -12.59 3.92 -3.45
N VAL A 547 -12.07 4.82 -4.29
CA VAL A 547 -12.84 5.50 -5.34
C VAL A 547 -13.47 4.50 -6.33
N GLY A 548 -12.72 3.47 -6.76
CA GLY A 548 -13.27 2.48 -7.70
C GLY A 548 -14.32 1.57 -7.04
N GLY A 549 -14.18 1.26 -5.76
CA GLY A 549 -15.21 0.61 -4.95
C GLY A 549 -16.45 1.48 -4.78
N MET A 550 -16.28 2.78 -4.51
CA MET A 550 -17.38 3.74 -4.42
C MET A 550 -18.19 3.81 -5.71
N ILE A 551 -17.52 3.86 -6.87
CA ILE A 551 -18.17 3.85 -8.19
C ILE A 551 -18.98 2.56 -8.39
N SER A 552 -18.42 1.41 -8.00
CA SER A 552 -19.10 0.12 -8.04
C SER A 552 -20.35 0.08 -7.17
N PHE A 553 -20.25 0.52 -5.91
CA PHE A 553 -21.37 0.60 -4.96
C PHE A 553 -22.44 1.58 -5.39
N LEU A 554 -22.05 2.76 -5.87
CA LEU A 554 -22.98 3.78 -6.36
C LEU A 554 -23.77 3.26 -7.57
N SER A 555 -23.07 2.61 -8.51
CA SER A 555 -23.69 2.02 -9.69
C SER A 555 -24.66 0.89 -9.33
N ALA A 556 -24.26 -0.01 -8.42
CA ALA A 556 -25.13 -1.05 -7.89
C ALA A 556 -26.36 -0.46 -7.17
N SER A 557 -26.16 0.59 -6.38
CA SER A 557 -27.22 1.27 -5.63
C SER A 557 -28.24 1.93 -6.53
N LEU A 558 -27.79 2.65 -7.56
CA LEU A 558 -28.68 3.29 -8.53
C LEU A 558 -29.49 2.26 -9.30
N LEU A 559 -28.87 1.13 -9.70
CA LEU A 559 -29.61 0.04 -10.32
C LEU A 559 -30.63 -0.59 -9.37
N PHE A 560 -30.25 -0.80 -8.11
CA PHE A 560 -31.17 -1.31 -7.09
C PHE A 560 -32.40 -0.40 -6.96
N ILE A 561 -32.20 0.93 -6.91
CA ILE A 561 -33.29 1.89 -6.82
C ILE A 561 -34.19 1.82 -8.06
N LEU A 562 -33.63 1.73 -9.26
CA LEU A 562 -34.38 1.57 -10.51
C LEU A 562 -35.27 0.32 -10.52
N GLU A 563 -34.72 -0.80 -10.05
CA GLU A 563 -35.46 -2.06 -9.87
C GLU A 563 -36.48 -1.98 -8.72
N ALA A 564 -36.20 -1.21 -7.67
CA ALA A 564 -37.13 -0.98 -6.56
C ALA A 564 -38.38 -0.22 -7.02
N ILE A 565 -38.23 0.77 -7.90
CA ILE A 565 -39.32 1.55 -8.51
C ILE A 565 -39.91 0.91 -9.79
N GLU A 566 -39.53 -0.33 -10.10
CA GLU A 566 -40.05 -1.14 -11.21
C GLU A 566 -39.88 -0.48 -12.60
N LYS A 567 -38.86 0.37 -12.77
CA LYS A 567 -38.52 0.93 -14.08
C LYS A 567 -37.70 -0.08 -14.88
N LYS A 568 -38.01 -0.20 -16.17
CA LYS A 568 -37.28 -1.10 -17.06
C LYS A 568 -35.81 -0.68 -17.21
N PHE A 569 -34.92 -1.67 -17.12
CA PHE A 569 -33.52 -1.50 -17.49
C PHE A 569 -33.43 -1.21 -19.00
N SER A 570 -32.83 -0.08 -19.36
CA SER A 570 -32.71 0.39 -20.74
C SER A 570 -31.37 1.11 -20.94
N LEU A 571 -30.95 1.30 -22.20
CA LEU A 571 -29.76 2.09 -22.53
C LEU A 571 -29.85 3.52 -21.96
N LYS A 572 -31.05 4.12 -21.92
CA LYS A 572 -31.27 5.42 -21.28
C LYS A 572 -30.99 5.36 -19.78
N SER A 573 -31.44 4.30 -19.11
CA SER A 573 -31.18 4.07 -17.68
C SER A 573 -29.68 3.94 -17.41
N MET A 574 -28.93 3.24 -18.26
CA MET A 574 -27.46 3.13 -18.16
C MET A 574 -26.77 4.48 -18.33
N ALA A 575 -27.19 5.29 -19.32
CA ALA A 575 -26.64 6.63 -19.52
C ALA A 575 -26.91 7.55 -18.32
N ILE A 576 -28.10 7.47 -17.72
CA ILE A 576 -28.45 8.24 -16.52
C ILE A 576 -27.58 7.80 -15.34
N ILE A 577 -27.37 6.50 -15.13
CA ILE A 577 -26.46 6.00 -14.07
C ILE A 577 -25.06 6.56 -14.30
N ALA A 578 -24.51 6.43 -15.52
CA ALA A 578 -23.18 6.89 -15.85
C ALA A 578 -23.01 8.41 -15.61
N LEU A 579 -23.98 9.22 -16.05
CA LEU A 579 -24.00 10.66 -15.83
C LEU A 579 -24.10 11.01 -14.33
N THR A 580 -24.93 10.29 -13.58
CA THR A 580 -25.08 10.52 -12.13
C THR A 580 -23.79 10.19 -11.38
N VAL A 581 -23.13 9.09 -11.74
CA VAL A 581 -21.82 8.70 -11.19
C VAL A 581 -20.77 9.75 -11.53
N ALA A 582 -20.67 10.18 -12.78
CA ALA A 582 -19.72 11.20 -13.21
C ALA A 582 -19.95 12.53 -12.49
N PHE A 583 -21.21 12.96 -12.34
CA PHE A 583 -21.58 14.15 -11.60
C PHE A 583 -21.20 14.06 -10.12
N PHE A 584 -21.49 12.93 -9.47
CA PHE A 584 -21.13 12.70 -8.06
C PHE A 584 -19.61 12.69 -7.85
N LEU A 585 -18.84 12.07 -8.76
CA LEU A 585 -17.38 12.11 -8.75
C LEU A 585 -16.84 13.53 -8.93
N GLY A 586 -17.43 14.32 -9.83
CA GLY A 586 -17.07 15.72 -10.04
C GLY A 586 -17.26 16.56 -8.77
N ILE A 587 -18.39 16.38 -8.08
CA ILE A 587 -18.65 17.05 -6.80
C ILE A 587 -17.62 16.62 -5.75
N LEU A 588 -17.41 15.32 -5.56
CA LEU A 588 -16.49 14.82 -4.54
C LEU A 588 -15.05 15.26 -4.78
N GLY A 589 -14.59 15.19 -6.03
CA GLY A 589 -13.24 15.67 -6.36
C GLY A 589 -13.11 17.18 -6.25
N PHE A 590 -14.17 17.96 -6.55
CA PHE A 590 -14.17 19.40 -6.28
C PHE A 590 -14.11 19.73 -4.79
N ILE A 591 -14.85 18.98 -3.96
CA ILE A 591 -14.78 19.10 -2.50
C ILE A 591 -13.37 18.77 -2.01
N ASP A 592 -12.79 17.67 -2.48
CA ASP A 592 -11.43 17.25 -2.13
C ASP A 592 -10.41 18.34 -2.46
N LEU A 593 -10.45 18.90 -3.67
CA LEU A 593 -9.56 19.99 -4.07
C LEU A 593 -9.68 21.27 -3.24
N LYS A 594 -10.88 21.56 -2.73
CA LYS A 594 -11.15 22.80 -2.01
C LYS A 594 -10.86 22.70 -0.51
N PHE A 595 -11.09 21.53 0.08
CA PHE A 595 -11.06 21.36 1.54
C PHE A 595 -9.92 20.49 2.04
N ASN A 596 -9.20 19.80 1.16
CA ASN A 596 -8.08 18.96 1.54
C ASN A 596 -6.76 19.64 1.15
N PRO A 597 -5.89 20.01 2.12
CA PRO A 597 -4.62 20.64 1.83
C PRO A 597 -3.69 19.75 0.99
N ASN A 598 -3.86 18.42 1.08
CA ASN A 598 -3.19 17.43 0.22
C ASN A 598 -4.27 16.62 -0.52
N PRO A 599 -4.68 17.03 -1.73
CA PRO A 599 -5.74 16.39 -2.49
C PRO A 599 -5.55 14.88 -2.60
N THR A 600 -6.62 14.09 -2.51
CA THR A 600 -6.54 12.66 -2.79
C THR A 600 -6.32 12.43 -4.29
N HIS A 601 -6.06 11.17 -4.69
CA HIS A 601 -5.98 10.79 -6.10
C HIS A 601 -7.16 11.24 -6.97
N LEU A 602 -8.37 11.42 -6.39
CA LEU A 602 -9.51 11.96 -7.11
C LEU A 602 -9.33 13.45 -7.41
N GLY A 603 -8.92 14.24 -6.40
CA GLY A 603 -8.59 15.65 -6.57
C GLY A 603 -7.40 15.85 -7.50
N GLU A 604 -6.29 15.14 -7.30
CA GLU A 604 -5.11 15.18 -8.17
C GLU A 604 -5.47 14.87 -9.64
N ALA A 605 -6.31 13.86 -9.87
CA ALA A 605 -6.75 13.53 -11.23
C ALA A 605 -7.56 14.67 -11.86
N LEU A 606 -8.42 15.35 -11.09
CA LEU A 606 -9.15 16.54 -11.56
C LEU A 606 -8.22 17.73 -11.82
N MET A 607 -7.19 17.94 -11.00
CA MET A 607 -6.15 18.95 -11.24
C MET A 607 -5.42 18.67 -12.54
N LYS A 608 -4.90 17.46 -12.73
CA LYS A 608 -4.20 17.07 -13.96
C LYS A 608 -5.08 17.25 -15.20
N VAL A 609 -6.36 16.85 -15.13
CA VAL A 609 -7.31 17.05 -16.25
C VAL A 609 -7.58 18.53 -16.52
N ARG A 610 -7.60 19.38 -15.48
CA ARG A 610 -7.73 20.83 -15.64
C ARG A 610 -6.49 21.46 -16.27
N ASP A 611 -5.30 21.04 -15.84
CA ASP A 611 -4.03 21.70 -16.18
C ASP A 611 -3.46 21.20 -17.52
N GLU A 612 -3.63 19.92 -17.86
CA GLU A 612 -3.08 19.27 -19.06
C GLU A 612 -4.16 18.75 -20.04
N GLY A 613 -5.45 18.87 -19.69
CA GLY A 613 -6.59 18.58 -20.55
C GLY A 613 -7.17 17.16 -20.48
N LEU A 614 -8.24 16.94 -21.26
CA LEU A 614 -9.04 15.69 -21.26
C LEU A 614 -8.27 14.43 -21.71
N TYR A 615 -7.15 14.59 -22.42
CA TYR A 615 -6.32 13.47 -22.86
C TYR A 615 -5.79 12.64 -21.68
N ILE A 616 -5.51 13.26 -20.52
CA ILE A 616 -5.09 12.56 -19.32
C ILE A 616 -6.15 11.60 -18.81
N ALA A 617 -7.41 12.03 -18.78
CA ALA A 617 -8.51 11.18 -18.36
C ALA A 617 -8.60 9.92 -19.24
N ASN A 618 -8.43 10.10 -20.56
CA ASN A 618 -8.42 9.00 -21.50
C ASN A 618 -7.26 8.03 -21.24
N ASN A 619 -6.05 8.53 -21.00
CA ASN A 619 -4.88 7.70 -20.67
C ASN A 619 -5.08 6.91 -19.38
N ILE A 620 -5.67 7.53 -18.35
CA ILE A 620 -5.99 6.84 -17.09
C ILE A 620 -6.95 5.67 -17.36
N ILE A 621 -8.00 5.89 -18.16
CA ILE A 621 -8.98 4.86 -18.51
C ILE A 621 -8.33 3.72 -19.30
N ILE A 622 -7.59 4.04 -20.37
CA ILE A 622 -6.91 3.04 -21.21
C ILE A 622 -5.94 2.21 -20.38
N ARG A 623 -5.15 2.84 -19.51
CA ARG A 623 -4.21 2.15 -18.63
C ARG A 623 -4.89 1.18 -17.67
N LYS A 624 -6.02 1.58 -17.07
CA LYS A 624 -6.81 0.73 -16.18
C LYS A 624 -7.41 -0.47 -16.91
N LEU A 625 -7.91 -0.26 -18.12
CA LEU A 625 -8.43 -1.33 -18.97
C LEU A 625 -7.32 -2.30 -19.39
N ALA A 626 -6.17 -1.78 -19.84
CA ALA A 626 -5.01 -2.59 -20.22
C ALA A 626 -4.51 -3.47 -19.06
N MET A 627 -4.49 -2.93 -17.83
CA MET A 627 -4.12 -3.69 -16.64
C MET A 627 -5.11 -4.84 -16.38
N ASN A 628 -6.42 -4.61 -16.49
CA ASN A 628 -7.41 -5.67 -16.34
C ASN A 628 -7.31 -6.72 -17.46
N ILE A 629 -7.06 -6.32 -18.71
CA ILE A 629 -6.83 -7.27 -19.82
C ILE A 629 -5.63 -8.17 -19.54
N LYS A 630 -4.51 -7.58 -19.09
CA LYS A 630 -3.31 -8.33 -18.69
C LYS A 630 -3.61 -9.31 -17.55
N LEU A 631 -4.38 -8.88 -16.54
CA LEU A 631 -4.78 -9.73 -15.43
C LEU A 631 -5.70 -10.88 -15.89
N VAL A 632 -6.62 -10.64 -16.82
CA VAL A 632 -7.48 -11.69 -17.38
C VAL A 632 -6.65 -12.79 -18.02
N GLY A 633 -5.59 -12.46 -18.77
CA GLY A 633 -4.71 -13.45 -19.39
C GLY A 633 -3.90 -14.30 -18.41
N ASN A 634 -3.43 -13.71 -17.30
CA ASN A 634 -2.37 -14.31 -16.48
C ASN A 634 -2.75 -14.64 -15.03
N SER A 635 -3.96 -14.26 -14.58
CA SER A 635 -4.37 -14.45 -13.18
C SER A 635 -5.23 -15.69 -12.96
N PHE A 636 -5.05 -16.37 -11.82
CA PHE A 636 -5.96 -17.46 -11.43
C PHE A 636 -7.39 -16.96 -11.16
N TRP A 637 -7.55 -15.68 -10.81
CA TRP A 637 -8.86 -15.06 -10.57
C TRP A 637 -9.76 -15.09 -11.81
N THR A 638 -9.20 -15.17 -13.01
CA THR A 638 -9.92 -15.38 -14.26
C THR A 638 -10.71 -16.69 -14.21
N LYS A 639 -10.10 -17.77 -13.72
CA LYS A 639 -10.75 -19.08 -13.59
C LYS A 639 -11.92 -19.00 -12.60
N VAL A 640 -11.72 -18.30 -11.48
CA VAL A 640 -12.77 -18.05 -10.47
C VAL A 640 -13.92 -17.23 -11.06
N LEU A 641 -13.62 -16.20 -11.86
CA LEU A 641 -14.65 -15.37 -12.50
C LEU A 641 -15.52 -16.21 -13.44
N PHE A 642 -14.89 -16.89 -14.41
CA PHE A 642 -15.60 -17.64 -15.43
C PHE A 642 -16.37 -18.83 -14.84
N SER A 643 -15.79 -19.56 -13.88
CA SER A 643 -16.53 -20.66 -13.23
C SER A 643 -17.79 -20.16 -12.53
N ASN A 644 -17.73 -19.00 -11.89
CA ASN A 644 -18.88 -18.40 -11.23
C ASN A 644 -19.94 -17.96 -12.24
N ILE A 645 -19.55 -17.34 -13.36
CA ILE A 645 -20.47 -17.00 -14.47
C ILE A 645 -21.14 -18.27 -15.01
N ILE A 646 -20.37 -19.33 -15.24
CA ILE A 646 -20.89 -20.62 -15.72
C ILE A 646 -21.90 -21.21 -14.74
N VAL A 647 -21.56 -21.29 -13.44
CA VAL A 647 -22.46 -21.82 -12.41
C VAL A 647 -23.75 -21.00 -12.32
N GLN A 648 -23.65 -19.67 -12.29
CA GLN A 648 -24.82 -18.80 -12.23
C GLN A 648 -25.68 -18.95 -13.49
N GLY A 649 -25.08 -19.02 -14.68
CA GLY A 649 -25.78 -19.29 -15.93
C GLY A 649 -26.49 -20.64 -15.91
N MET A 650 -25.80 -21.72 -15.52
CA MET A 650 -26.37 -23.05 -15.39
C MET A 650 -27.59 -23.07 -14.47
N LEU A 651 -27.51 -22.45 -13.29
CA LEU A 651 -28.63 -22.41 -12.36
C LEU A 651 -29.78 -21.52 -12.83
N THR A 652 -29.48 -20.38 -13.46
CA THR A 652 -30.50 -19.42 -13.88
C THR A 652 -31.27 -19.91 -15.10
N PHE A 653 -30.57 -20.52 -16.07
CA PHE A 653 -31.15 -20.97 -17.34
C PHE A 653 -31.60 -22.43 -17.32
N LEU A 654 -30.79 -23.35 -16.75
CA LEU A 654 -31.06 -24.79 -16.86
C LEU A 654 -31.87 -25.34 -15.68
N TYR A 655 -31.78 -24.73 -14.50
CA TYR A 655 -32.52 -25.19 -13.33
C TYR A 655 -33.89 -24.52 -13.22
N ARG A 656 -34.93 -25.17 -13.76
CA ARG A 656 -36.38 -24.86 -13.54
C ARG A 656 -36.75 -23.36 -13.64
N ASN A 657 -36.23 -22.63 -14.63
CA ASN A 657 -36.37 -21.16 -14.71
C ASN A 657 -35.90 -20.47 -13.42
N GLY A 658 -34.67 -20.74 -12.95
CA GLY A 658 -34.15 -20.31 -11.66
C GLY A 658 -34.27 -18.80 -11.41
N TYR A 659 -34.25 -17.99 -12.46
CA TYR A 659 -34.56 -16.56 -12.35
C TYR A 659 -35.96 -16.26 -11.79
N LYS A 660 -37.00 -17.02 -12.21
CA LYS A 660 -38.36 -16.91 -11.65
C LYS A 660 -38.38 -17.25 -10.17
N TYR A 661 -37.57 -18.20 -9.72
CA TYR A 661 -37.44 -18.50 -8.29
C TYR A 661 -36.91 -17.30 -7.49
N LEU A 662 -35.90 -16.60 -8.03
CA LEU A 662 -35.36 -15.38 -7.42
C LEU A 662 -36.40 -14.25 -7.36
N ILE A 663 -37.22 -14.10 -8.41
CA ILE A 663 -38.35 -13.15 -8.43
C ILE A 663 -39.38 -13.52 -7.36
N ASN A 664 -39.76 -14.79 -7.27
CA ASN A 664 -40.76 -15.26 -6.30
C ASN A 664 -40.30 -15.04 -4.86
N ARG A 665 -38.99 -15.19 -4.59
CA ARG A 665 -38.36 -14.87 -3.30
C ARG A 665 -38.06 -13.38 -3.12
N LYS A 666 -38.34 -12.53 -4.11
CA LYS A 666 -38.04 -11.09 -4.17
C LYS A 666 -36.55 -10.73 -4.00
N ILE A 667 -35.64 -11.65 -4.32
CA ILE A 667 -34.17 -11.49 -4.15
C ILE A 667 -33.50 -10.98 -5.43
N ASN A 668 -34.21 -11.02 -6.56
CA ASN A 668 -33.71 -10.60 -7.87
C ASN A 668 -33.11 -9.18 -7.90
N LYS A 669 -33.69 -8.21 -7.16
CA LYS A 669 -33.22 -6.81 -7.15
C LYS A 669 -31.79 -6.70 -6.62
N GLY A 670 -31.50 -7.33 -5.48
CA GLY A 670 -30.14 -7.42 -4.94
C GLY A 670 -29.20 -8.18 -5.87
N TYR A 671 -29.64 -9.34 -6.39
CA TYR A 671 -28.83 -10.18 -7.28
C TYR A 671 -28.31 -9.44 -8.53
N ILE A 672 -29.19 -8.75 -9.25
CA ILE A 672 -28.81 -8.01 -10.46
C ILE A 672 -27.88 -6.84 -10.13
N SER A 673 -28.16 -6.16 -9.01
CA SER A 673 -27.34 -5.04 -8.53
C SER A 673 -25.91 -5.47 -8.21
N ILE A 674 -25.71 -6.67 -7.66
CA ILE A 674 -24.39 -7.25 -7.38
C ILE A 674 -23.63 -7.52 -8.67
N ILE A 675 -24.27 -8.14 -9.66
CA ILE A 675 -23.64 -8.41 -10.97
C ILE A 675 -23.22 -7.10 -11.62
N PHE A 676 -24.12 -6.12 -11.66
CA PHE A 676 -23.83 -4.82 -12.26
C PHE A 676 -22.71 -4.08 -11.54
N GLY A 677 -22.76 -4.02 -10.20
CA GLY A 677 -21.68 -3.47 -9.38
C GLY A 677 -20.35 -4.17 -9.62
N SER A 678 -20.34 -5.49 -9.76
CA SER A 678 -19.13 -6.29 -10.03
C SER A 678 -18.55 -5.98 -11.41
N ILE A 679 -19.39 -5.82 -12.44
CA ILE A 679 -18.96 -5.41 -13.79
C ILE A 679 -18.35 -4.01 -13.76
N ILE A 680 -19.00 -3.06 -13.11
CA ILE A 680 -18.44 -1.70 -12.96
C ILE A 680 -17.13 -1.75 -12.18
N GLY A 681 -17.08 -2.49 -11.08
CA GLY A 681 -15.88 -2.69 -10.27
C GLY A 681 -14.72 -3.29 -11.07
N PHE A 682 -15.00 -4.23 -11.98
CA PHE A 682 -14.04 -4.79 -12.92
C PHE A 682 -13.42 -3.73 -13.83
N LEU A 683 -14.23 -2.80 -14.34
CA LEU A 683 -13.79 -1.80 -15.33
C LEU A 683 -13.01 -0.63 -14.73
N VAL A 684 -13.34 -0.20 -13.51
CA VAL A 684 -12.83 1.08 -12.96
C VAL A 684 -11.65 0.94 -11.98
N ASN A 685 -11.34 -0.28 -11.53
CA ASN A 685 -10.28 -0.57 -10.56
C ASN A 685 -9.03 -1.16 -11.21
N ASP A 686 -7.84 -0.85 -10.67
CA ASP A 686 -6.56 -1.38 -11.17
C ASP A 686 -6.45 -2.91 -11.04
N SER A 687 -7.04 -3.50 -9.98
CA SER A 687 -7.22 -4.94 -9.81
C SER A 687 -8.69 -5.34 -9.80
N GLY A 688 -9.46 -4.78 -10.74
CA GLY A 688 -10.91 -4.99 -10.86
C GLY A 688 -11.31 -6.47 -11.04
N LEU A 689 -10.47 -7.27 -11.70
CA LEU A 689 -10.65 -8.73 -11.80
C LEU A 689 -10.82 -9.38 -10.42
N VAL A 690 -9.99 -9.03 -9.44
CA VAL A 690 -10.02 -9.64 -8.10
C VAL A 690 -11.32 -9.31 -7.38
N LEU A 691 -11.71 -8.02 -7.42
CA LEU A 691 -12.96 -7.53 -6.84
C LEU A 691 -14.17 -8.27 -7.42
N ALA A 692 -14.27 -8.31 -8.76
CA ALA A 692 -15.39 -8.93 -9.45
C ALA A 692 -15.46 -10.44 -9.22
N SER A 693 -14.31 -11.12 -9.22
CA SER A 693 -14.24 -12.56 -8.94
C SER A 693 -14.73 -12.90 -7.53
N ILE A 694 -14.31 -12.14 -6.51
CA ILE A 694 -14.76 -12.36 -5.12
C ILE A 694 -16.25 -12.04 -4.99
N ALA A 695 -16.70 -10.91 -5.54
CA ALA A 695 -18.10 -10.50 -5.47
C ALA A 695 -19.04 -11.53 -6.10
N LEU A 696 -18.70 -12.02 -7.30
CA LEU A 696 -19.45 -13.08 -7.94
C LEU A 696 -19.33 -14.41 -7.21
N ASN A 697 -18.17 -14.75 -6.62
CA ASN A 697 -18.02 -15.96 -5.82
C ASN A 697 -18.98 -16.01 -4.63
N ILE A 698 -19.02 -14.94 -3.83
CA ILE A 698 -19.92 -14.80 -2.68
C ILE A 698 -21.38 -14.83 -3.13
N CYS A 699 -21.70 -14.15 -4.24
CA CYS A 699 -23.03 -14.17 -4.84
C CYS A 699 -23.44 -15.57 -5.32
N THR A 700 -22.54 -16.32 -5.95
CA THR A 700 -22.81 -17.70 -6.41
C THR A 700 -23.01 -18.65 -5.24
N ILE A 701 -22.19 -18.53 -4.19
CA ILE A 701 -22.34 -19.32 -2.96
C ILE A 701 -23.76 -19.13 -2.39
N PHE A 702 -24.25 -17.88 -2.34
CA PHE A 702 -25.63 -17.59 -1.93
C PHE A 702 -26.68 -18.24 -2.84
N LEU A 703 -26.53 -18.11 -4.15
CA LEU A 703 -27.46 -18.70 -5.11
C LEU A 703 -27.52 -20.22 -4.98
N VAL A 704 -26.38 -20.90 -5.00
CA VAL A 704 -26.30 -22.36 -4.86
C VAL A 704 -26.95 -22.79 -3.55
N PHE A 705 -26.69 -22.09 -2.44
CA PHE A 705 -27.33 -22.39 -1.16
C PHE A 705 -28.86 -22.28 -1.21
N LEU A 706 -29.38 -21.19 -1.80
CA LEU A 706 -30.83 -20.96 -1.95
C LEU A 706 -31.54 -22.08 -2.74
N PHE A 707 -30.94 -22.56 -3.82
CA PHE A 707 -31.51 -23.64 -4.65
C PHE A 707 -31.41 -25.01 -3.96
N THR A 708 -30.34 -25.25 -3.20
CA THR A 708 -30.20 -26.46 -2.39
C THR A 708 -31.22 -26.51 -1.25
N GLU A 709 -31.63 -25.37 -0.70
CA GLU A 709 -32.69 -25.29 0.31
C GLU A 709 -34.08 -25.58 -0.30
N GLU A 710 -34.36 -25.07 -1.50
CA GLU A 710 -35.64 -25.29 -2.21
C GLU A 710 -35.93 -26.77 -2.47
N LYS A 711 -34.93 -27.56 -2.90
CA LYS A 711 -35.10 -29.00 -3.16
C LYS A 711 -35.65 -29.77 -1.95
N ARG A 712 -35.35 -29.35 -0.72
CA ARG A 712 -35.80 -30.03 0.51
C ARG A 712 -37.28 -29.78 0.80
N ILE A 713 -37.78 -28.57 0.54
CA ILE A 713 -39.16 -28.18 0.83
C ILE A 713 -40.17 -28.94 -0.05
N GLN A 714 -39.72 -29.52 -1.17
CA GLN A 714 -40.57 -30.30 -2.09
C GLN A 714 -40.47 -31.82 -1.90
N GLN A 715 -39.59 -32.31 -1.00
CA GLN A 715 -39.39 -33.74 -0.73
C GLN A 715 -39.86 -34.18 0.66
N GLY A 716 -40.12 -33.24 1.57
CA GLY A 716 -40.86 -33.47 2.81
C GLY A 716 -42.22 -32.83 2.69
#